data_AF-A0A0W0RQ88-F1
#
_entry.id   AF-A0A0W0RQ88-F1
#
_cell.length_a   1.000
_cell.length_b   1.000
_cell.length_c   1.000
_cell.angle_alpha   90.00
_cell.angle_beta   90.00
_cell.angle_gamma   90.00
#
_symmetry.space_group_name_H-M   'P 1'
#
loop_
_entity.id
_entity.type
_entity.pdbx_description
1 polymer ?
#
loop_
_entity_poly.entity_id
_entity_poly.type
_entity_poly.pdbx_seq_one_letter_code
_entity_poly.pdbx_strand_id
1 'polypeptide(L)'
;MKLVTLFQYVFADRGIIDVSNIPENAEKTKLVQLRIEKRSKEIKKEFEFILKDENLSHHFRTMLLQLNTPNSLSLAKILFDPKELQAPSSVENAVIPTDDKLREVFKEKNDLYGYFAPNDLQAFQRFSAIYKLLQLASTYINCDNSKPEELYECAYKALVCFGNLKNQTDLTMLESIEKFLLTKQASQAANKSLPSLMDLQIGKKNGIHYEEWTQFIQKHGIKALKFFKRAQDIEDKLKRVPATLAEAFDALAQADYKRYSEDPELAKVCEQYNVPETVFNRCLDLDLKKIWKTKDNLPDIIVNGSDREINQSGYYLVKLPIKDPRSLILGYITNDCQSIGSKGEPCVLDGISSEHDGFYVMLKKKDPKKEVSPLLHDNTIDYDNFEIVGQGYAWLTMSGNLTIDSWENARQKDDEVAVAMLKKFSQMVISQSKGSIVQVATGRNSPRTPSAFSKGPALKYAEIMEEGTQYNDSKSQTLIAVDTEKIEDIKSELLFQLIENAEFDNTRTLQSLIGTIYSQKQNKWIGSLLLNSTSLDWHSEDILSTVYSCVGLDDSGGVITWKALFLLEEAALLNNDSFRQITADKWLARSVCEAIIALDNAHLLEHKNFAIIIKISQDQVLNKDNVLANISRSVIRLSRANIHLDNDGFEALANAYLLAEKSRKNFREEILTMVITLKTNFDVTLDGLTFKKLLDNEKYAPEILTLFAMAKEYKLNVLDNGVYKNIIENAPYISELNKIIPELAAINILDDSIFQSLINHAKDSPFISDVILLLSEQNILDEENFKQLMQYTLFAEEIYDALDPLKERGILDREKAQFILEHHNSAQYLGKIFAKLDEVDLLDNDNFNLLKPCVSSLEELSKIISLLEKYDLLDKDNFLLVVENHSAAKDTLESLKKLKEGHIFDDSHFKEVMKNIPNKSVLRKEQEPVLPSVSAKETLQKLKSTDTNEELTPEFKV
;
A
#
# COMPACT_ATOMS: atom_id res chain seq x y z
N MET A 1 -55.18 23.46 33.77
CA MET A 1 -55.40 24.48 34.83
C MET A 1 -54.18 24.52 35.75
N LYS A 2 -53.93 25.60 36.52
CA LYS A 2 -52.94 25.57 37.61
C LYS A 2 -53.42 24.61 38.72
N LEU A 3 -52.51 23.83 39.29
CA LEU A 3 -52.81 22.88 40.35
C LEU A 3 -53.25 23.60 41.64
N VAL A 4 -52.60 24.70 41.99
CA VAL A 4 -52.98 25.53 43.13
C VAL A 4 -54.36 26.16 42.94
N THR A 5 -54.71 26.54 41.71
CA THR A 5 -56.06 27.03 41.37
C THR A 5 -57.11 25.92 41.54
N LEU A 6 -56.82 24.68 41.11
CA LEU A 6 -57.71 23.53 41.33
C LEU A 6 -57.98 23.30 42.83
N PHE A 7 -56.92 23.24 43.63
CA PHE A 7 -57.01 23.12 45.10
C PHE A 7 -57.85 24.25 45.71
N GLN A 8 -57.63 25.49 45.27
CA GLN A 8 -58.38 26.65 45.77
C GLN A 8 -59.88 26.60 45.47
N TYR A 9 -60.34 25.96 44.39
CA TYR A 9 -61.79 25.80 44.13
C TYR A 9 -62.41 24.66 44.92
N VAL A 10 -61.66 23.58 45.19
CA VAL A 10 -62.17 22.38 45.86
C VAL A 10 -62.20 22.55 47.39
N PHE A 11 -61.14 23.14 47.96
CA PHE A 11 -60.95 23.21 49.42
C PHE A 11 -61.04 24.61 50.01
N ALA A 12 -60.79 25.66 49.23
CA ALA A 12 -60.87 27.05 49.69
C ALA A 12 -62.07 27.79 49.07
N ASP A 13 -62.33 28.98 49.58
CA ASP A 13 -63.59 29.70 49.35
C ASP A 13 -63.70 30.32 47.95
N ARG A 14 -62.72 30.07 47.06
CA ARG A 14 -62.71 30.51 45.66
C ARG A 14 -63.83 29.86 44.83
N GLY A 15 -64.39 28.74 45.32
CA GLY A 15 -65.56 28.07 44.77
C GLY A 15 -66.92 28.57 45.29
N ILE A 16 -66.96 29.40 46.34
CA ILE A 16 -68.21 29.98 46.84
C ILE A 16 -68.66 31.12 45.94
N ILE A 17 -69.91 31.04 45.51
CA ILE A 17 -70.69 32.18 45.04
C ILE A 17 -71.77 32.42 46.10
N ASP A 18 -71.56 33.43 46.97
CA ASP A 18 -72.54 33.76 48.01
C ASP A 18 -73.82 34.33 47.39
N VAL A 19 -74.91 33.60 47.58
CA VAL A 19 -76.28 33.96 47.19
C VAL A 19 -77.16 34.31 48.38
N SER A 20 -76.60 34.35 49.60
CA SER A 20 -77.35 34.63 50.83
C SER A 20 -77.73 36.11 50.97
N ASN A 21 -76.98 37.02 50.33
CA ASN A 21 -77.17 38.46 50.37
C ASN A 21 -77.65 39.05 49.03
N ILE A 22 -78.71 38.47 48.45
CA ILE A 22 -79.43 39.08 47.32
C ILE A 22 -80.24 40.28 47.83
N PRO A 23 -79.99 41.53 47.37
CA PRO A 23 -80.82 42.67 47.77
C PRO A 23 -82.23 42.56 47.18
N GLU A 24 -83.25 42.98 47.93
CA GLU A 24 -84.67 42.96 47.52
C GLU A 24 -85.00 43.88 46.30
N ASN A 25 -84.05 44.71 45.87
CA ASN A 25 -84.19 45.56 44.69
C ASN A 25 -83.93 44.76 43.39
N ALA A 26 -85.00 44.56 42.61
CA ALA A 26 -85.02 43.72 41.40
C ALA A 26 -83.98 44.08 40.32
N GLU A 27 -83.55 45.34 40.19
CA GLU A 27 -82.48 45.70 39.24
C GLU A 27 -81.11 45.24 39.74
N LYS A 28 -80.83 45.42 41.04
CA LYS A 28 -79.62 44.90 41.67
C LYS A 28 -79.59 43.37 41.65
N THR A 29 -80.73 42.71 41.87
CA THR A 29 -80.87 41.25 41.73
C THR A 29 -80.44 40.77 40.33
N LYS A 30 -80.95 41.38 39.25
CA LYS A 30 -80.56 41.02 37.86
C LYS A 30 -79.06 41.22 37.61
N LEU A 31 -78.48 42.31 38.10
CA LEU A 31 -77.04 42.58 37.93
C LEU A 31 -76.15 41.61 38.73
N VAL A 32 -76.58 41.19 39.93
CA VAL A 32 -75.91 40.12 40.69
C VAL A 32 -76.03 38.79 39.95
N GLN A 33 -77.22 38.42 39.49
CA GLN A 33 -77.47 37.14 38.80
C GLN A 33 -76.68 37.03 37.49
N LEU A 34 -76.57 38.11 36.70
CA LEU A 34 -75.71 38.17 35.51
C LEU A 34 -74.21 37.99 35.83
N ARG A 35 -73.73 38.53 36.97
CA ARG A 35 -72.34 38.30 37.43
C ARG A 35 -72.13 36.85 37.84
N ILE A 36 -73.11 36.25 38.52
CA ILE A 36 -73.10 34.82 38.91
C ILE A 36 -73.05 33.94 37.66
N GLU A 37 -73.94 34.15 36.68
CA GLU A 37 -73.92 33.39 35.43
C GLU A 37 -72.60 33.53 34.65
N LYS A 38 -72.04 34.74 34.58
CA LYS A 38 -70.74 34.98 33.97
C LYS A 38 -69.63 34.20 34.70
N ARG A 39 -69.60 34.28 36.03
CA ARG A 39 -68.58 33.60 36.85
C ARG A 39 -68.71 32.08 36.79
N SER A 40 -69.92 31.53 36.78
CA SER A 40 -70.17 30.09 36.58
C SER A 40 -69.73 29.63 35.19
N LYS A 41 -69.93 30.44 34.14
CA LYS A 41 -69.41 30.14 32.78
C LYS A 41 -67.88 30.18 32.73
N GLU A 42 -67.24 31.13 33.42
CA GLU A 42 -65.76 31.17 33.57
C GLU A 42 -65.24 29.92 34.29
N ILE A 43 -65.86 29.53 35.41
CA ILE A 43 -65.47 28.34 36.19
C ILE A 43 -65.67 27.06 35.37
N LYS A 44 -66.80 26.88 34.66
CA LYS A 44 -66.98 25.72 33.75
C LYS A 44 -65.89 25.65 32.67
N LYS A 45 -65.40 26.80 32.18
CA LYS A 45 -64.29 26.84 31.22
C LYS A 45 -62.93 26.51 31.84
N GLU A 46 -62.66 26.94 33.08
CA GLU A 46 -61.44 26.57 33.82
C GLU A 46 -61.40 25.04 34.09
N PHE A 47 -62.55 24.39 34.25
CA PHE A 47 -62.72 22.94 34.47
C PHE A 47 -63.01 22.11 33.21
N GLU A 48 -63.00 22.71 32.02
CA GLU A 48 -63.41 22.08 30.75
C GLU A 48 -62.63 20.78 30.42
N PHE A 49 -61.40 20.64 30.92
CA PHE A 49 -60.56 19.46 30.73
C PHE A 49 -61.01 18.24 31.56
N ILE A 50 -61.65 18.45 32.74
CA ILE A 50 -62.25 17.36 33.53
C ILE A 50 -63.63 17.01 32.97
N LEU A 51 -64.41 18.03 32.60
CA LEU A 51 -65.80 17.85 32.14
C LEU A 51 -65.93 17.16 30.77
N LYS A 52 -64.85 17.07 29.99
CA LYS A 52 -64.80 16.41 28.67
C LYS A 52 -64.57 14.90 28.71
N ASP A 53 -64.09 14.36 29.83
CA ASP A 53 -63.90 12.93 30.03
C ASP A 53 -64.98 12.44 31.00
N GLU A 54 -65.87 11.56 30.54
CA GLU A 54 -67.03 11.13 31.35
C GLU A 54 -66.62 10.42 32.65
N ASN A 55 -65.48 9.71 32.65
CA ASN A 55 -64.98 8.98 33.82
C ASN A 55 -64.36 9.94 34.85
N LEU A 56 -63.48 10.85 34.40
CA LEU A 56 -62.89 11.88 35.27
C LEU A 56 -63.97 12.84 35.80
N SER A 57 -64.94 13.22 34.96
CA SER A 57 -66.10 14.04 35.32
C SER A 57 -66.95 13.36 36.41
N HIS A 58 -67.32 12.09 36.23
CA HIS A 58 -68.06 11.31 37.21
C HIS A 58 -67.28 11.10 38.52
N HIS A 59 -65.97 10.82 38.43
CA HIS A 59 -65.11 10.64 39.59
C HIS A 59 -64.92 11.93 40.39
N PHE A 60 -64.69 13.07 39.71
CA PHE A 60 -64.58 14.39 40.34
C PHE A 60 -65.88 14.82 41.02
N ARG A 61 -67.03 14.61 40.36
CA ARG A 61 -68.37 14.83 40.92
C ARG A 61 -68.60 14.00 42.19
N THR A 62 -68.21 12.73 42.17
CA THR A 62 -68.31 11.82 43.34
C THR A 62 -67.43 12.31 44.49
N MET A 63 -66.17 12.71 44.22
CA MET A 63 -65.27 13.30 45.21
C MET A 63 -65.86 14.58 45.84
N LEU A 64 -66.41 15.51 45.05
CA LEU A 64 -66.99 16.76 45.56
C LEU A 64 -68.20 16.52 46.47
N LEU A 65 -69.01 15.51 46.18
CA LEU A 65 -70.14 15.09 47.01
C LEU A 65 -69.67 14.39 48.30
N GLN A 66 -68.69 13.48 48.21
CA GLN A 66 -68.09 12.81 49.38
C GLN A 66 -67.44 13.81 50.36
N LEU A 67 -66.81 14.88 49.85
CA LEU A 67 -66.22 15.93 50.68
C LEU A 67 -67.27 16.73 51.49
N ASN A 68 -68.50 16.86 51.00
CA ASN A 68 -69.64 17.49 51.68
C ASN A 68 -69.36 18.88 52.32
N THR A 69 -68.44 19.66 51.75
CA THR A 69 -68.09 21.01 52.26
C THR A 69 -68.89 22.10 51.55
N PRO A 70 -69.07 23.30 52.14
CA PRO A 70 -69.65 24.44 51.43
C PRO A 70 -68.95 24.75 50.10
N ASN A 71 -67.62 24.59 50.05
CA ASN A 71 -66.79 24.81 48.86
C ASN A 71 -67.06 23.75 47.79
N SER A 72 -66.92 22.46 48.14
CA SER A 72 -67.11 21.35 47.19
C SER A 72 -68.56 21.22 46.69
N LEU A 73 -69.56 21.47 47.55
CA LEU A 73 -70.98 21.47 47.16
C LEU A 73 -71.35 22.67 46.29
N SER A 74 -70.76 23.85 46.52
CA SER A 74 -70.96 25.02 45.65
C SER A 74 -70.34 24.78 44.27
N LEU A 75 -69.12 24.25 44.23
CA LEU A 75 -68.47 23.88 42.97
C LEU A 75 -69.27 22.80 42.21
N ALA A 76 -69.79 21.78 42.91
CA ALA A 76 -70.63 20.74 42.30
C ALA A 76 -71.90 21.33 41.66
N LYS A 77 -72.59 22.25 42.35
CA LYS A 77 -73.77 22.98 41.81
C LYS A 77 -73.42 23.91 40.64
N ILE A 78 -72.20 24.43 40.58
CA ILE A 78 -71.73 25.26 39.46
C ILE A 78 -71.44 24.40 38.24
N LEU A 79 -70.81 23.22 38.41
CA LEU A 79 -70.33 22.39 37.31
C LEU A 79 -71.41 21.44 36.73
N PHE A 80 -72.22 20.79 37.56
CA PHE A 80 -73.15 19.70 37.18
C PHE A 80 -74.63 20.11 37.25
N ASP A 81 -75.54 19.31 36.67
CA ASP A 81 -76.99 19.61 36.69
C ASP A 81 -77.63 19.33 38.08
N PRO A 82 -78.59 20.13 38.57
CA PRO A 82 -79.28 19.86 39.83
C PRO A 82 -79.97 18.48 39.94
N LYS A 83 -80.46 17.91 38.83
CA LYS A 83 -81.10 16.57 38.79
C LYS A 83 -80.11 15.45 39.07
N GLU A 84 -78.84 15.71 38.79
CA GLU A 84 -77.74 14.75 38.89
C GLU A 84 -77.18 14.62 40.32
N LEU A 85 -77.41 15.61 41.19
CA LEU A 85 -76.80 15.75 42.53
C LEU A 85 -77.43 14.82 43.60
N GLN A 86 -77.71 13.57 43.26
CA GLN A 86 -78.06 12.53 44.26
C GLN A 86 -76.80 12.02 44.97
N ALA A 87 -76.90 11.76 46.26
CA ALA A 87 -75.80 11.23 47.06
C ALA A 87 -75.56 9.74 46.75
N PRO A 88 -74.29 9.28 46.63
CA PRO A 88 -73.97 7.87 46.42
C PRO A 88 -74.38 7.02 47.65
N SER A 89 -74.89 5.82 47.39
CA SER A 89 -75.47 4.93 48.41
C SER A 89 -74.48 3.99 49.11
N SER A 90 -73.19 4.02 48.76
CA SER A 90 -72.13 3.26 49.42
C SER A 90 -70.90 4.14 49.68
N VAL A 91 -70.22 3.87 50.80
CA VAL A 91 -69.14 4.71 51.36
C VAL A 91 -67.77 4.02 51.31
N GLU A 92 -67.71 2.78 50.81
CA GLU A 92 -66.59 1.85 51.00
C GLU A 92 -65.27 2.24 50.31
N ASN A 93 -65.27 3.25 49.43
CA ASN A 93 -64.06 3.88 48.91
C ASN A 93 -64.22 5.41 48.91
N ALA A 94 -63.69 6.07 49.94
CA ALA A 94 -63.57 7.52 49.99
C ALA A 94 -62.39 7.98 49.11
N VAL A 95 -62.63 8.86 48.14
CA VAL A 95 -61.61 9.36 47.19
C VAL A 95 -60.52 10.18 47.90
N ILE A 96 -60.82 10.73 49.07
CA ILE A 96 -59.86 11.43 49.92
C ILE A 96 -59.99 10.90 51.36
N PRO A 97 -58.88 10.51 52.02
CA PRO A 97 -58.91 10.01 53.40
C PRO A 97 -59.47 11.03 54.39
N THR A 98 -60.07 10.53 55.48
CA THR A 98 -60.49 11.38 56.61
C THR A 98 -59.28 12.03 57.28
N ASP A 99 -59.48 13.21 57.88
CA ASP A 99 -58.42 13.90 58.61
C ASP A 99 -57.85 13.04 59.75
N ASP A 100 -58.62 12.13 60.35
CA ASP A 100 -58.12 11.19 61.36
C ASP A 100 -57.15 10.15 60.79
N LYS A 101 -57.41 9.61 59.59
CA LYS A 101 -56.45 8.74 58.90
C LYS A 101 -55.20 9.52 58.49
N LEU A 102 -55.36 10.79 58.08
CA LEU A 102 -54.22 11.67 57.82
C LEU A 102 -53.41 11.99 59.09
N ARG A 103 -54.03 12.06 60.28
CA ARG A 103 -53.31 12.24 61.57
C ARG A 103 -52.49 11.00 61.92
N GLU A 104 -53.08 9.81 61.77
CA GLU A 104 -52.37 8.54 62.01
C GLU A 104 -51.12 8.44 61.12
N VAL A 105 -51.28 8.69 59.82
CA VAL A 105 -50.16 8.62 58.86
C VAL A 105 -49.15 9.76 59.06
N PHE A 106 -49.60 10.99 59.34
CA PHE A 106 -48.68 12.10 59.69
C PHE A 106 -47.82 11.71 60.90
N LYS A 107 -48.42 11.10 61.92
CA LYS A 107 -47.71 10.61 63.09
C LYS A 107 -46.73 9.49 62.73
N GLU A 108 -47.14 8.47 61.97
CA GLU A 108 -46.26 7.39 61.49
C GLU A 108 -45.00 7.94 60.81
N LYS A 109 -45.17 8.87 59.86
CA LYS A 109 -44.04 9.50 59.16
C LYS A 109 -43.21 10.40 60.07
N ASN A 110 -43.84 11.09 61.03
CA ASN A 110 -43.11 11.92 61.97
C ASN A 110 -42.33 11.10 63.03
N ASP A 111 -42.85 9.97 63.46
CA ASP A 111 -42.14 9.03 64.35
C ASP A 111 -40.95 8.36 63.60
N LEU A 112 -41.05 8.19 62.28
CA LEU A 112 -39.96 7.72 61.42
C LEU A 112 -38.83 8.75 61.25
N TYR A 113 -39.16 10.00 60.92
CA TYR A 113 -38.21 11.04 60.50
C TYR A 113 -37.85 12.11 61.56
N GLY A 114 -38.76 12.43 62.48
CA GLY A 114 -38.51 13.30 63.64
C GLY A 114 -38.42 14.82 63.38
N TYR A 115 -39.04 15.36 62.32
CA TYR A 115 -38.91 16.79 62.00
C TYR A 115 -39.80 17.73 62.82
N PHE A 116 -41.01 17.31 63.18
CA PHE A 116 -42.03 18.13 63.85
C PHE A 116 -42.34 17.60 65.26
N ALA A 117 -43.01 18.39 66.09
CA ALA A 117 -43.46 17.91 67.40
C ALA A 117 -44.61 16.87 67.22
N PRO A 118 -44.73 15.84 68.07
CA PRO A 118 -45.75 14.79 67.91
C PRO A 118 -47.21 15.27 67.86
N ASN A 119 -47.48 16.46 68.43
CA ASN A 119 -48.80 17.11 68.45
C ASN A 119 -48.81 18.44 67.66
N ASP A 120 -47.93 18.61 66.68
CA ASP A 120 -47.86 19.84 65.86
C ASP A 120 -49.08 19.95 64.92
N LEU A 121 -50.10 20.68 65.39
CA LEU A 121 -51.34 20.89 64.67
C LEU A 121 -51.13 21.70 63.38
N GLN A 122 -50.15 22.60 63.32
CA GLN A 122 -49.89 23.43 62.13
C GLN A 122 -49.17 22.62 61.05
N ALA A 123 -48.17 21.82 61.44
CA ALA A 123 -47.52 20.87 60.55
C ALA A 123 -48.53 19.82 60.02
N PHE A 124 -49.44 19.32 60.86
CA PHE A 124 -50.53 18.45 60.42
C PHE A 124 -51.48 19.13 59.42
N GLN A 125 -51.93 20.37 59.68
CA GLN A 125 -52.80 21.12 58.77
C GLN A 125 -52.12 21.31 57.40
N ARG A 126 -50.82 21.64 57.39
CA ARG A 126 -50.03 21.76 56.18
C ARG A 126 -49.80 20.42 55.47
N PHE A 127 -49.55 19.33 56.20
CA PHE A 127 -49.50 17.97 55.65
C PHE A 127 -50.81 17.61 54.94
N SER A 128 -51.95 17.84 55.60
CA SER A 128 -53.28 17.58 55.05
C SER A 128 -53.54 18.40 53.78
N ALA A 129 -53.16 19.68 53.75
CA ALA A 129 -53.24 20.53 52.55
C ALA A 129 -52.32 20.05 51.41
N ILE A 130 -51.07 19.69 51.70
CA ILE A 130 -50.12 19.17 50.70
C ILE A 130 -50.60 17.82 50.13
N TYR A 131 -51.07 16.90 50.98
CA TYR A 131 -51.63 15.63 50.52
C TYR A 131 -52.81 15.86 49.58
N LYS A 132 -53.76 16.72 49.98
CA LYS A 132 -54.94 17.07 49.17
C LYS A 132 -54.55 17.75 47.84
N LEU A 133 -53.47 18.54 47.79
CA LEU A 133 -52.88 19.05 46.54
C LEU A 133 -52.30 17.93 45.67
N LEU A 134 -51.49 17.03 46.23
CA LEU A 134 -50.84 15.95 45.49
C LEU A 134 -51.85 14.91 44.98
N GLN A 135 -52.90 14.60 45.75
CA GLN A 135 -54.01 13.75 45.31
C GLN A 135 -54.72 14.35 44.09
N LEU A 136 -55.07 15.64 44.13
CA LEU A 136 -55.66 16.35 42.99
C LEU A 136 -54.74 16.34 41.75
N ALA A 137 -53.43 16.45 41.95
CA ALA A 137 -52.45 16.38 40.87
C ALA A 137 -52.40 14.99 40.23
N SER A 138 -52.25 13.94 41.06
CA SER A 138 -52.18 12.55 40.62
C SER A 138 -53.44 12.12 39.86
N THR A 139 -54.61 12.40 40.41
CA THR A 139 -55.89 11.94 39.86
C THR A 139 -56.38 12.75 38.65
N TYR A 140 -56.17 14.08 38.61
CA TYR A 140 -56.80 14.95 37.60
C TYR A 140 -55.85 15.76 36.72
N ILE A 141 -54.55 15.87 37.04
CA ILE A 141 -53.58 16.65 36.24
C ILE A 141 -52.60 15.73 35.50
N ASN A 142 -52.05 14.73 36.21
CA ASN A 142 -51.19 13.70 35.63
C ASN A 142 -51.99 12.47 35.15
N CYS A 143 -53.16 12.23 35.75
CA CYS A 143 -53.97 11.01 35.58
C CYS A 143 -53.17 9.71 35.83
N ASP A 144 -52.19 9.76 36.74
CA ASP A 144 -51.26 8.66 37.02
C ASP A 144 -51.75 7.68 38.09
N ASN A 145 -52.81 8.03 38.83
CA ASN A 145 -53.46 7.20 39.85
C ASN A 145 -52.47 6.56 40.84
N SER A 146 -51.47 7.35 41.27
CA SER A 146 -50.44 6.98 42.24
C SER A 146 -51.05 6.52 43.57
N LYS A 147 -50.43 5.53 44.21
CA LYS A 147 -50.98 4.90 45.42
C LYS A 147 -51.00 5.88 46.61
N PRO A 148 -52.02 5.83 47.50
CA PRO A 148 -52.07 6.69 48.69
C PRO A 148 -50.80 6.62 49.54
N GLU A 149 -50.21 5.43 49.70
CA GLU A 149 -48.99 5.19 50.48
C GLU A 149 -47.79 6.00 49.97
N GLU A 150 -47.65 6.06 48.64
CA GLU A 150 -46.61 6.81 47.95
C GLU A 150 -46.88 8.32 48.03
N LEU A 151 -48.15 8.74 47.97
CA LEU A 151 -48.57 10.14 48.11
C LEU A 151 -48.41 10.68 49.54
N TYR A 152 -48.66 9.87 50.58
CA TYR A 152 -48.39 10.25 51.98
C TYR A 152 -46.91 10.53 52.22
N GLU A 153 -46.04 9.66 51.70
CA GLU A 153 -44.58 9.80 51.78
C GLU A 153 -44.11 11.08 51.08
N CYS A 154 -44.62 11.35 49.87
CA CYS A 154 -44.35 12.58 49.13
C CYS A 154 -44.85 13.83 49.87
N ALA A 155 -46.04 13.77 50.48
CA ALA A 155 -46.61 14.90 51.22
C ALA A 155 -45.81 15.26 52.47
N TYR A 156 -45.35 14.26 53.24
CA TYR A 156 -44.51 14.49 54.42
C TYR A 156 -43.14 15.06 54.00
N LYS A 157 -42.49 14.50 52.98
CA LYS A 157 -41.22 15.00 52.46
C LYS A 157 -41.31 16.43 51.91
N ALA A 158 -42.42 16.76 51.22
CA ALA A 158 -42.68 18.11 50.75
C ALA A 158 -42.94 19.10 51.89
N LEU A 159 -43.58 18.67 52.98
CA LEU A 159 -43.73 19.47 54.20
C LEU A 159 -42.37 19.79 54.83
N VAL A 160 -41.45 18.83 54.91
CA VAL A 160 -40.08 19.06 55.41
C VAL A 160 -39.30 20.03 54.52
N CYS A 161 -39.35 19.86 53.20
CA CYS A 161 -38.58 20.69 52.27
C CYS A 161 -39.16 22.10 52.03
N PHE A 162 -40.48 22.26 52.15
CA PHE A 162 -41.18 23.48 51.70
C PHE A 162 -42.21 24.04 52.68
N GLY A 163 -42.55 23.36 53.78
CA GLY A 163 -43.70 23.69 54.65
C GLY A 163 -43.39 24.49 55.91
N ASN A 164 -42.12 24.78 56.18
CA ASN A 164 -41.68 25.55 57.35
C ASN A 164 -40.72 26.70 56.95
N LEU A 165 -41.10 27.48 55.92
CA LEU A 165 -40.35 28.67 55.51
C LEU A 165 -40.83 29.91 56.28
N LYS A 166 -39.91 30.86 56.53
CA LYS A 166 -40.21 32.03 57.35
C LYS A 166 -41.15 32.99 56.61
N ASN A 167 -42.17 33.49 57.30
CA ASN A 167 -43.25 34.35 56.80
C ASN A 167 -44.12 33.72 55.67
N GLN A 168 -44.12 32.40 55.54
CA GLN A 168 -44.83 31.67 54.49
C GLN A 168 -46.31 31.44 54.82
N THR A 169 -47.20 31.83 53.91
CA THR A 169 -48.62 31.43 53.94
C THR A 169 -48.81 30.09 53.26
N ASP A 170 -49.86 29.34 53.64
CA ASP A 170 -50.12 28.01 53.09
C ASP A 170 -50.33 28.05 51.56
N LEU A 171 -50.83 29.16 51.02
CA LEU A 171 -50.88 29.37 49.57
C LEU A 171 -49.48 29.40 48.94
N THR A 172 -48.57 30.21 49.46
CA THR A 172 -47.19 30.32 48.95
C THR A 172 -46.37 29.03 49.13
N MET A 173 -46.74 28.18 50.09
CA MET A 173 -46.22 26.81 50.22
C MET A 173 -46.67 25.93 49.05
N LEU A 174 -47.97 25.88 48.74
CA LEU A 174 -48.50 25.08 47.63
C LEU A 174 -47.99 25.58 46.26
N GLU A 175 -47.82 26.90 46.09
CA GLU A 175 -47.18 27.49 44.89
C GLU A 175 -45.70 27.11 44.75
N SER A 176 -44.97 26.97 45.86
CA SER A 176 -43.57 26.51 45.84
C SER A 176 -43.46 25.05 45.39
N ILE A 177 -44.42 24.21 45.81
CA ILE A 177 -44.51 22.80 45.40
C ILE A 177 -44.95 22.69 43.93
N GLU A 178 -45.93 23.47 43.47
CA GLU A 178 -46.31 23.56 42.04
C GLU A 178 -45.10 23.96 41.18
N LYS A 179 -44.31 24.96 41.62
CA LYS A 179 -43.09 25.39 40.91
C LYS A 179 -42.01 24.30 40.86
N PHE A 180 -41.83 23.52 41.92
CA PHE A 180 -40.93 22.37 41.93
C PHE A 180 -41.36 21.30 40.93
N LEU A 181 -42.65 20.91 40.95
CA LEU A 181 -43.24 19.95 40.02
C LEU A 181 -43.08 20.38 38.55
N LEU A 182 -43.44 21.62 38.23
CA LEU A 182 -43.28 22.17 36.88
C LEU A 182 -41.81 22.21 36.43
N THR A 183 -40.87 22.50 37.33
CA THR A 183 -39.44 22.46 37.01
C THR A 183 -38.96 21.04 36.73
N LYS A 184 -39.43 20.04 37.51
CA LYS A 184 -39.12 18.63 37.28
C LYS A 184 -39.71 18.14 35.96
N GLN A 185 -40.98 18.43 35.68
CA GLN A 185 -41.65 18.09 34.42
C GLN A 185 -40.97 18.73 33.20
N ALA A 186 -40.55 19.99 33.27
CA ALA A 186 -39.80 20.64 32.18
C ALA A 186 -38.39 20.06 31.96
N SER A 187 -37.84 19.32 32.93
CA SER A 187 -36.49 18.74 32.88
C SER A 187 -36.44 17.27 32.46
N GLN A 188 -37.59 16.60 32.27
CA GLN A 188 -37.66 15.16 31.99
C GLN A 188 -38.69 14.87 30.90
N ALA A 189 -38.48 13.81 30.12
CA ALA A 189 -39.45 13.37 29.13
C ALA A 189 -40.80 13.03 29.80
N ALA A 190 -41.90 13.25 29.06
CA ALA A 190 -43.26 13.17 29.61
C ALA A 190 -43.63 11.76 30.13
N ASN A 191 -44.70 11.72 30.94
CA ASN A 191 -45.33 10.50 31.47
C ASN A 191 -44.55 9.78 32.60
N LYS A 192 -44.01 10.53 33.57
CA LYS A 192 -43.63 10.00 34.89
C LYS A 192 -44.70 10.29 35.94
N SER A 193 -44.90 9.34 36.85
CA SER A 193 -45.83 9.47 37.98
C SER A 193 -45.39 10.53 38.99
N LEU A 194 -46.36 11.07 39.74
CA LEU A 194 -46.15 12.12 40.73
C LEU A 194 -45.11 11.75 41.80
N PRO A 195 -45.04 10.53 42.35
CA PRO A 195 -43.96 10.12 43.27
C PRO A 195 -42.56 10.18 42.64
N SER A 196 -42.41 9.89 41.35
CA SER A 196 -41.11 10.00 40.65
C SER A 196 -40.70 11.47 40.41
N LEU A 197 -41.68 12.36 40.21
CA LEU A 197 -41.44 13.80 40.17
C LEU A 197 -41.13 14.37 41.57
N MET A 198 -41.70 13.77 42.62
CA MET A 198 -41.56 14.11 44.04
C MET A 198 -40.52 13.27 44.79
N ASP A 199 -39.50 12.74 44.09
CA ASP A 199 -38.32 12.11 44.73
C ASP A 199 -37.48 13.17 45.46
N LEU A 200 -37.96 13.52 46.64
CA LEU A 200 -37.28 14.27 47.69
C LEU A 200 -36.63 13.24 48.62
N GLN A 201 -35.35 13.44 48.90
CA GLN A 201 -34.57 12.54 49.75
C GLN A 201 -34.16 13.32 51.00
N ILE A 202 -34.72 12.93 52.13
CA ILE A 202 -34.48 13.51 53.45
C ILE A 202 -33.91 12.44 54.38
N GLY A 203 -33.03 12.84 55.29
CA GLY A 203 -32.61 11.99 56.40
C GLY A 203 -33.64 11.98 57.53
N LYS A 204 -33.25 11.47 58.69
CA LYS A 204 -33.91 11.81 59.97
C LYS A 204 -33.38 13.16 60.47
N LYS A 205 -34.15 13.90 61.29
CA LYS A 205 -33.68 15.21 61.80
C LYS A 205 -32.36 15.11 62.59
N ASN A 206 -32.14 14.06 63.36
CA ASN A 206 -30.87 13.66 64.01
C ASN A 206 -30.04 14.70 64.81
N GLY A 207 -30.49 15.94 64.95
CA GLY A 207 -29.75 17.04 65.57
C GLY A 207 -29.40 18.20 64.61
N ILE A 208 -29.73 18.10 63.33
CA ILE A 208 -29.45 19.17 62.34
C ILE A 208 -30.22 20.46 62.67
N HIS A 209 -29.63 21.59 62.30
CA HIS A 209 -30.22 22.94 62.40
C HIS A 209 -31.30 23.15 61.32
N TYR A 210 -32.37 22.36 61.39
CA TYR A 210 -33.47 22.30 60.40
C TYR A 210 -34.06 23.68 60.06
N GLU A 211 -34.26 24.51 61.07
CA GLU A 211 -34.84 25.85 60.97
C GLU A 211 -33.90 26.85 60.25
N GLU A 212 -32.61 26.52 60.10
CA GLU A 212 -31.65 27.23 59.24
C GLU A 212 -31.57 26.58 57.85
N TRP A 213 -31.67 25.26 57.73
CA TRP A 213 -31.74 24.57 56.43
C TRP A 213 -32.97 25.00 55.61
N THR A 214 -34.13 25.20 56.23
CA THR A 214 -35.30 25.75 55.53
C THR A 214 -35.02 27.15 54.98
N GLN A 215 -34.26 27.98 55.70
CA GLN A 215 -33.82 29.30 55.21
C GLN A 215 -32.80 29.18 54.07
N PHE A 216 -31.89 28.20 54.12
CA PHE A 216 -30.96 27.92 53.02
C PHE A 216 -31.68 27.45 51.75
N ILE A 217 -32.69 26.59 51.90
CA ILE A 217 -33.59 26.15 50.82
C ILE A 217 -34.44 27.33 50.30
N GLN A 218 -34.93 28.22 51.17
CA GLN A 218 -35.65 29.44 50.78
C GLN A 218 -34.77 30.40 49.96
N LYS A 219 -33.48 30.51 50.33
CA LYS A 219 -32.48 31.37 49.67
C LYS A 219 -31.99 30.84 48.32
N HIS A 220 -31.72 29.54 48.21
CA HIS A 220 -31.09 28.93 47.04
C HIS A 220 -31.99 27.99 46.22
N GLY A 221 -33.23 27.77 46.67
CA GLY A 221 -34.25 27.00 45.98
C GLY A 221 -33.87 25.55 45.73
N ILE A 222 -34.29 25.02 44.58
CA ILE A 222 -34.12 23.60 44.20
C ILE A 222 -32.64 23.15 44.23
N LYS A 223 -31.69 24.07 44.01
CA LYS A 223 -30.24 23.78 44.08
C LYS A 223 -29.75 23.41 45.49
N ALA A 224 -30.45 23.81 46.55
CA ALA A 224 -30.13 23.44 47.93
C ALA A 224 -30.53 21.99 48.28
N LEU A 225 -31.59 21.47 47.65
CA LEU A 225 -32.20 20.19 48.03
C LEU A 225 -31.25 19.00 47.88
N LYS A 226 -30.29 19.05 46.94
CA LYS A 226 -29.27 18.00 46.81
C LYS A 226 -28.34 17.90 48.03
N PHE A 227 -28.08 19.04 48.70
CA PHE A 227 -27.26 19.10 49.90
C PHE A 227 -28.06 18.74 51.15
N PHE A 228 -29.36 19.09 51.21
CA PHE A 228 -30.21 18.77 52.35
C PHE A 228 -30.36 17.26 52.61
N LYS A 229 -30.24 16.41 51.56
CA LYS A 229 -30.12 14.96 51.71
C LYS A 229 -28.95 14.54 52.62
N ARG A 230 -27.84 15.27 52.57
CA ARG A 230 -26.57 15.08 53.32
C ARG A 230 -26.40 16.16 54.40
N ALA A 231 -27.51 16.70 54.93
CA ALA A 231 -27.48 17.80 55.88
C ALA A 231 -26.66 17.48 57.14
N GLN A 232 -26.77 16.25 57.65
CA GLN A 232 -26.00 15.79 58.80
C GLN A 232 -24.49 15.77 58.50
N ASP A 233 -24.08 15.21 57.37
CA ASP A 233 -22.66 15.11 56.98
C ASP A 233 -22.01 16.50 56.84
N ILE A 234 -22.74 17.44 56.26
CA ILE A 234 -22.33 18.84 56.07
C ILE A 234 -22.23 19.57 57.42
N GLU A 235 -23.21 19.39 58.32
CA GLU A 235 -23.16 19.96 59.67
C GLU A 235 -22.10 19.29 60.56
N ASP A 236 -21.81 18.00 60.39
CA ASP A 236 -20.75 17.32 61.11
C ASP A 236 -19.36 17.89 60.78
N LYS A 237 -19.21 18.54 59.62
CA LYS A 237 -18.02 19.34 59.24
C LYS A 237 -18.12 20.79 59.70
N LEU A 238 -19.18 21.51 59.27
CA LEU A 238 -19.29 22.97 59.47
C LEU A 238 -19.75 23.40 60.86
N LYS A 239 -20.36 22.50 61.65
CA LYS A 239 -21.07 22.74 62.92
C LYS A 239 -22.22 23.76 62.86
N ARG A 240 -22.68 24.06 61.64
CA ARG A 240 -23.81 24.94 61.28
C ARG A 240 -24.25 24.67 59.84
N VAL A 241 -25.36 25.27 59.42
CA VAL A 241 -25.79 25.26 58.01
C VAL A 241 -24.81 26.05 57.13
N PRO A 242 -24.57 25.62 55.87
CA PRO A 242 -23.75 26.38 54.93
C PRO A 242 -24.38 27.73 54.55
N ALA A 243 -23.54 28.75 54.38
CA ALA A 243 -23.94 30.09 53.97
C ALA A 243 -24.10 30.23 52.45
N THR A 244 -23.45 29.36 51.67
CA THR A 244 -23.48 29.36 50.19
C THR A 244 -23.54 27.94 49.62
N LEU A 245 -23.94 27.82 48.35
CA LEU A 245 -23.91 26.54 47.61
C LEU A 245 -22.47 26.02 47.36
N ALA A 246 -21.46 26.89 47.38
CA ALA A 246 -20.06 26.50 47.25
C ALA A 246 -19.53 25.90 48.56
N GLU A 247 -19.83 26.55 49.70
CA GLU A 247 -19.50 26.00 51.03
C GLU A 247 -20.22 24.67 51.31
N ALA A 248 -21.47 24.54 50.87
CA ALA A 248 -22.22 23.28 50.97
C ALA A 248 -21.59 22.13 50.14
N PHE A 249 -20.88 22.46 49.06
CA PHE A 249 -20.19 21.51 48.20
C PHE A 249 -18.81 21.14 48.75
N ASP A 250 -18.06 22.15 49.21
CA ASP A 250 -16.76 21.96 49.88
C ASP A 250 -16.89 21.08 51.14
N ALA A 251 -17.89 21.36 51.98
CA ALA A 251 -18.19 20.56 53.17
C ALA A 251 -18.62 19.12 52.86
N LEU A 252 -19.23 18.88 51.70
CA LEU A 252 -19.62 17.53 51.25
C LEU A 252 -18.40 16.75 50.76
N ALA A 253 -17.52 17.36 49.97
CA ALA A 253 -16.22 16.78 49.62
C ALA A 253 -15.37 16.50 50.87
N GLN A 254 -15.36 17.41 51.85
CA GLN A 254 -14.72 17.15 53.16
C GLN A 254 -15.32 15.96 53.91
N ALA A 255 -16.58 15.59 53.67
CA ALA A 255 -17.25 14.46 54.30
C ALA A 255 -16.98 13.12 53.61
N ASP A 256 -17.06 13.09 52.28
CA ASP A 256 -16.96 11.84 51.51
C ASP A 256 -15.51 11.39 51.21
N TYR A 257 -14.52 12.30 51.30
CA TYR A 257 -13.10 11.97 51.13
C TYR A 257 -12.31 12.19 52.42
N LYS A 258 -11.94 11.12 53.14
CA LYS A 258 -11.20 11.23 54.43
C LYS A 258 -9.83 11.92 54.29
N ARG A 259 -9.18 11.80 53.13
CA ARG A 259 -7.88 12.40 52.80
C ARG A 259 -7.99 13.77 52.11
N TYR A 260 -9.15 14.44 52.17
CA TYR A 260 -9.40 15.77 51.58
C TYR A 260 -8.27 16.79 51.80
N SER A 261 -7.64 16.78 52.98
CA SER A 261 -6.56 17.72 53.34
C SER A 261 -5.25 17.55 52.56
N GLU A 262 -5.08 16.45 51.80
CA GLU A 262 -3.88 16.20 50.99
C GLU A 262 -4.00 16.84 49.60
N ASP A 263 -5.17 16.80 48.97
CA ASP A 263 -5.50 17.58 47.77
C ASP A 263 -7.01 17.99 47.76
N PRO A 264 -7.32 19.20 48.25
CA PRO A 264 -8.67 19.75 48.26
C PRO A 264 -9.29 19.98 46.86
N GLU A 265 -8.47 20.26 45.84
CA GLU A 265 -8.97 20.56 44.49
C GLU A 265 -9.32 19.28 43.75
N LEU A 266 -8.48 18.25 43.87
CA LEU A 266 -8.81 16.91 43.39
C LEU A 266 -10.06 16.36 44.10
N ALA A 267 -10.21 16.57 45.42
CA ALA A 267 -11.39 16.12 46.16
C ALA A 267 -12.69 16.78 45.67
N LYS A 268 -12.66 18.09 45.37
CA LYS A 268 -13.78 18.83 44.75
C LYS A 268 -14.10 18.32 43.35
N VAL A 269 -13.08 17.98 42.57
CA VAL A 269 -13.24 17.42 41.21
C VAL A 269 -13.83 16.01 41.27
N CYS A 270 -13.37 15.16 42.20
CA CYS A 270 -13.99 13.87 42.47
C CYS A 270 -15.46 14.00 42.90
N GLU A 271 -15.78 14.95 43.80
CA GLU A 271 -17.16 15.24 44.21
C GLU A 271 -18.03 15.76 43.05
N GLN A 272 -17.47 16.57 42.15
CA GLN A 272 -18.19 17.10 40.99
C GLN A 272 -18.74 15.99 40.08
N TYR A 273 -18.03 14.87 40.00
CA TYR A 273 -18.34 13.73 39.12
C TYR A 273 -18.71 12.45 39.88
N ASN A 274 -18.97 12.52 41.19
CA ASN A 274 -19.35 11.39 42.05
C ASN A 274 -18.36 10.20 41.95
N VAL A 275 -17.06 10.50 42.02
CA VAL A 275 -15.97 9.52 41.96
C VAL A 275 -15.84 8.79 43.32
N PRO A 276 -15.61 7.47 43.37
CA PRO A 276 -15.46 6.77 44.65
C PRO A 276 -14.23 7.23 45.47
N GLU A 277 -14.33 7.23 46.79
CA GLU A 277 -13.20 7.53 47.71
C GLU A 277 -11.98 6.63 47.43
N THR A 278 -12.19 5.38 46.99
CA THR A 278 -11.11 4.45 46.61
C THR A 278 -10.29 4.93 45.42
N VAL A 279 -10.91 5.62 44.44
CA VAL A 279 -10.22 6.21 43.29
C VAL A 279 -9.50 7.49 43.70
N PHE A 280 -10.14 8.36 44.49
CA PHE A 280 -9.49 9.54 45.06
C PHE A 280 -8.23 9.17 45.85
N ASN A 281 -8.32 8.17 46.74
CA ASN A 281 -7.18 7.67 47.49
C ASN A 281 -6.10 7.08 46.57
N ARG A 282 -6.47 6.32 45.53
CA ARG A 282 -5.51 5.81 44.53
C ARG A 282 -4.78 6.94 43.81
N CYS A 283 -5.45 8.04 43.47
CA CYS A 283 -4.82 9.24 42.90
C CYS A 283 -3.82 9.90 43.86
N LEU A 284 -4.12 9.95 45.17
CA LEU A 284 -3.19 10.46 46.19
C LEU A 284 -2.01 9.50 46.49
N ASP A 285 -2.18 8.20 46.22
CA ASP A 285 -1.12 7.20 46.37
C ASP A 285 -0.14 7.20 45.17
N LEU A 286 -0.45 7.94 44.10
CA LEU A 286 0.50 8.28 43.05
C LEU A 286 1.35 9.48 43.51
N ASP A 287 2.67 9.40 43.38
CA ASP A 287 3.55 10.56 43.56
C ASP A 287 3.46 11.49 42.35
N LEU A 288 2.30 12.15 42.20
CA LEU A 288 1.97 13.00 41.06
C LEU A 288 3.04 14.08 40.81
N LYS A 289 3.77 14.53 41.84
CA LYS A 289 4.86 15.52 41.69
C LYS A 289 6.07 14.99 40.93
N LYS A 290 6.25 13.67 40.85
CA LYS A 290 7.24 12.99 39.98
C LYS A 290 6.66 12.52 38.65
N ILE A 291 5.35 12.21 38.63
CA ILE A 291 4.69 11.60 37.47
C ILE A 291 4.19 12.64 36.47
N TRP A 292 3.74 13.83 36.92
CA TRP A 292 3.35 14.91 36.01
C TRP A 292 4.53 15.36 35.13
N LYS A 293 4.40 15.18 33.82
CA LYS A 293 5.29 15.80 32.82
C LYS A 293 5.38 17.32 32.99
N THR A 294 6.48 17.89 32.51
CA THR A 294 6.73 19.35 32.54
C THR A 294 6.54 20.02 31.19
N LYS A 295 6.42 19.22 30.13
CA LYS A 295 6.32 19.60 28.71
C LYS A 295 5.44 18.58 28.00
N ASP A 296 4.86 18.98 26.89
CA ASP A 296 3.88 18.21 26.13
C ASP A 296 4.07 18.53 24.65
N ASN A 297 4.44 17.51 23.88
CA ASN A 297 4.83 17.60 22.47
C ASN A 297 3.61 17.48 21.53
N LEU A 298 2.40 17.25 22.06
CA LEU A 298 1.19 17.18 21.24
C LEU A 298 0.84 18.56 20.65
N PRO A 299 0.29 18.63 19.42
CA PRO A 299 -0.19 19.88 18.83
C PRO A 299 -1.18 20.63 19.73
N ASP A 300 -0.87 21.88 20.07
CA ASP A 300 -1.76 22.74 20.88
C ASP A 300 -2.80 23.43 19.99
N ILE A 301 -3.86 22.70 19.66
CA ILE A 301 -4.89 23.11 18.70
C ILE A 301 -6.19 23.47 19.44
N ILE A 302 -6.77 24.62 19.09
CA ILE A 302 -8.10 25.06 19.52
C ILE A 302 -9.01 25.09 18.29
N VAL A 303 -10.02 24.20 18.25
CA VAL A 303 -11.08 24.22 17.22
C VAL A 303 -12.31 24.92 17.78
N ASN A 304 -12.94 25.79 16.99
CA ASN A 304 -14.16 26.51 17.33
C ASN A 304 -15.36 25.92 16.57
N GLY A 305 -16.38 25.45 17.27
CA GLY A 305 -17.58 24.89 16.65
C GLY A 305 -18.35 25.90 15.79
N SER A 306 -18.14 27.20 15.97
CA SER A 306 -18.69 28.26 15.11
C SER A 306 -17.98 28.37 13.74
N ASP A 307 -16.93 27.59 13.46
CA ASP A 307 -16.28 27.54 12.15
C ASP A 307 -17.26 27.05 11.07
N ARG A 308 -17.19 27.65 9.87
CA ARG A 308 -18.18 27.46 8.79
C ARG A 308 -18.35 26.01 8.34
N GLU A 309 -17.31 25.19 8.47
CA GLU A 309 -17.29 23.77 8.11
C GLU A 309 -17.96 22.87 9.15
N ILE A 310 -18.14 23.38 10.38
CA ILE A 310 -18.68 22.64 11.52
C ILE A 310 -20.11 23.12 11.83
N ASN A 311 -20.30 24.45 11.93
CA ASN A 311 -21.60 25.10 12.19
C ASN A 311 -22.33 24.60 13.47
N GLN A 312 -21.56 24.29 14.52
CA GLN A 312 -22.03 23.84 15.84
C GLN A 312 -21.60 24.86 16.92
N SER A 313 -22.11 26.08 16.82
CA SER A 313 -21.74 27.20 17.69
C SER A 313 -21.92 26.88 19.18
N GLY A 314 -20.88 27.16 19.98
CA GLY A 314 -20.86 26.90 21.42
C GLY A 314 -20.19 25.58 21.83
N TYR A 315 -19.68 24.80 20.88
CA TYR A 315 -18.71 23.73 21.11
C TYR A 315 -17.28 24.20 20.82
N TYR A 316 -16.29 23.61 21.48
CA TYR A 316 -14.85 23.77 21.22
C TYR A 316 -14.14 22.44 21.41
N LEU A 317 -12.99 22.25 20.77
CA LEU A 317 -12.07 21.12 21.05
C LEU A 317 -10.71 21.72 21.35
N VAL A 318 -10.13 21.33 22.49
CA VAL A 318 -8.87 21.87 23.03
C VAL A 318 -8.00 20.75 23.59
N LYS A 319 -6.68 20.98 23.69
CA LYS A 319 -5.81 20.13 24.50
C LYS A 319 -6.11 20.35 26.00
N LEU A 320 -6.09 19.29 26.79
CA LEU A 320 -6.27 19.37 28.24
C LEU A 320 -4.95 19.85 28.89
N PRO A 321 -4.95 20.87 29.78
CA PRO A 321 -3.73 21.37 30.40
C PRO A 321 -2.98 20.29 31.18
N ILE A 322 -1.64 20.33 31.09
CA ILE A 322 -0.70 19.30 31.59
C ILE A 322 -0.94 18.87 33.05
N LYS A 323 -1.53 19.73 33.90
CA LYS A 323 -1.76 19.47 35.33
C LYS A 323 -3.22 19.61 35.75
N ASP A 324 -4.17 19.48 34.83
CA ASP A 324 -5.59 19.49 35.22
C ASP A 324 -5.96 18.17 35.93
N PRO A 325 -6.45 18.20 37.18
CA PRO A 325 -6.80 16.99 37.93
C PRO A 325 -7.91 16.14 37.26
N ARG A 326 -8.66 16.69 36.29
CA ARG A 326 -9.67 15.94 35.53
C ARG A 326 -9.08 14.88 34.61
N SER A 327 -7.82 15.02 34.18
CA SER A 327 -7.10 14.00 33.40
C SER A 327 -7.10 12.64 34.12
N LEU A 328 -6.97 12.65 35.45
CA LEU A 328 -6.98 11.46 36.30
C LEU A 328 -8.33 10.70 36.29
N ILE A 329 -9.42 11.35 35.86
CA ILE A 329 -10.79 10.84 35.98
C ILE A 329 -11.65 11.06 34.71
N LEU A 330 -11.06 11.26 33.53
CA LEU A 330 -11.82 11.59 32.29
C LEU A 330 -12.96 10.61 31.99
N GLY A 331 -12.73 9.32 32.22
CA GLY A 331 -13.74 8.26 32.13
C GLY A 331 -14.96 8.47 33.05
N TYR A 332 -14.80 8.97 34.28
CA TYR A 332 -15.94 9.39 35.11
C TYR A 332 -16.70 10.61 34.55
N ILE A 333 -16.04 11.43 33.73
CA ILE A 333 -16.64 12.61 33.08
C ILE A 333 -17.41 12.22 31.81
N THR A 334 -16.90 11.26 31.02
CA THR A 334 -17.48 10.84 29.73
C THR A 334 -18.17 9.47 29.76
N ASN A 335 -18.23 8.80 30.91
CA ASN A 335 -18.74 7.43 31.12
C ASN A 335 -17.93 6.35 30.36
N ASP A 336 -16.61 6.40 30.50
CA ASP A 336 -15.63 5.44 29.97
C ASP A 336 -14.68 4.91 31.09
N CYS A 337 -13.80 3.96 30.77
CA CYS A 337 -12.80 3.35 31.63
C CYS A 337 -11.43 4.07 31.73
N GLN A 338 -11.16 5.12 30.95
CA GLN A 338 -9.95 5.94 31.05
C GLN A 338 -9.95 6.81 32.33
N SER A 339 -9.65 6.18 33.47
CA SER A 339 -9.54 6.81 34.79
C SER A 339 -8.60 6.00 35.69
N ILE A 340 -7.96 6.68 36.64
CA ILE A 340 -7.25 6.00 37.74
C ILE A 340 -8.22 5.07 38.49
N GLY A 341 -7.73 3.91 38.94
CA GLY A 341 -8.51 2.82 39.55
C GLY A 341 -9.39 2.02 38.57
N SER A 342 -9.32 2.30 37.27
CA SER A 342 -10.12 1.64 36.22
C SER A 342 -9.24 0.92 35.18
N LYS A 343 -9.84 0.21 34.22
CA LYS A 343 -9.11 -0.54 33.19
C LYS A 343 -8.18 0.33 32.32
N GLY A 344 -8.53 1.61 32.12
CA GLY A 344 -7.70 2.59 31.43
C GLY A 344 -6.80 3.41 32.36
N GLU A 345 -6.55 2.98 33.61
CA GLU A 345 -5.52 3.59 34.46
C GLU A 345 -4.15 3.69 33.74
N PRO A 346 -3.68 2.67 33.00
CA PRO A 346 -2.44 2.77 32.21
C PRO A 346 -2.47 3.91 31.19
N CYS A 347 -3.55 4.05 30.39
CA CYS A 347 -3.71 5.16 29.42
C CYS A 347 -3.63 6.53 30.11
N VAL A 348 -4.19 6.62 31.32
CA VAL A 348 -4.17 7.84 32.12
C VAL A 348 -2.76 8.13 32.65
N LEU A 349 -2.03 7.12 33.12
CA LEU A 349 -0.65 7.26 33.59
C LEU A 349 0.27 7.69 32.45
N ASP A 350 0.21 7.03 31.29
CA ASP A 350 0.97 7.39 30.09
C ASP A 350 0.72 8.87 29.72
N GLY A 351 -0.55 9.26 29.54
CA GLY A 351 -0.95 10.61 29.12
C GLY A 351 -0.61 11.76 30.08
N ILE A 352 -0.36 11.48 31.37
CA ILE A 352 0.10 12.49 32.33
C ILE A 352 1.63 12.55 32.49
N SER A 353 2.37 11.51 32.09
CA SER A 353 3.82 11.40 32.33
C SER A 353 4.70 11.44 31.08
N SER A 354 4.23 10.90 29.96
CA SER A 354 4.91 10.96 28.67
C SER A 354 4.82 12.37 28.08
N GLU A 355 5.94 12.94 27.61
CA GLU A 355 5.87 14.18 26.83
C GLU A 355 5.19 13.95 25.46
N HIS A 356 5.09 12.71 25.00
CA HIS A 356 4.62 12.34 23.66
C HIS A 356 3.12 12.07 23.60
N ASP A 357 2.46 11.98 24.76
CA ASP A 357 1.04 11.62 24.91
C ASP A 357 0.25 12.70 25.65
N GLY A 358 -1.07 12.55 25.76
CA GLY A 358 -1.95 13.51 26.43
C GLY A 358 -3.42 13.35 26.07
N PHE A 359 -4.23 14.37 26.34
CA PHE A 359 -5.69 14.30 26.15
C PHE A 359 -6.21 15.53 25.41
N TYR A 360 -7.15 15.30 24.49
CA TYR A 360 -7.99 16.34 23.92
C TYR A 360 -9.41 16.23 24.48
N VAL A 361 -10.05 17.37 24.74
CA VAL A 361 -11.42 17.43 25.25
C VAL A 361 -12.29 18.31 24.37
N MET A 362 -13.49 17.82 24.06
CA MET A 362 -14.56 18.62 23.50
C MET A 362 -15.36 19.26 24.63
N LEU A 363 -15.45 20.58 24.60
CA LEU A 363 -16.12 21.43 25.56
C LEU A 363 -17.44 21.96 24.98
N LYS A 364 -18.43 22.21 25.83
CA LYS A 364 -19.69 22.85 25.47
C LYS A 364 -20.07 23.95 26.45
N LYS A 365 -20.56 25.09 25.94
CA LYS A 365 -21.09 26.19 26.76
C LYS A 365 -22.32 25.76 27.56
N LYS A 366 -22.32 26.03 28.87
CA LYS A 366 -23.47 25.83 29.77
C LYS A 366 -24.58 26.87 29.55
N ASP A 367 -24.22 28.09 29.18
CA ASP A 367 -25.14 29.12 28.68
C ASP A 367 -24.82 29.44 27.21
N PRO A 368 -25.67 29.01 26.26
CA PRO A 368 -25.48 29.29 24.83
C PRO A 368 -25.45 30.79 24.48
N LYS A 369 -25.98 31.66 25.35
CA LYS A 369 -26.05 33.12 25.11
C LYS A 369 -24.81 33.87 25.60
N LYS A 370 -23.90 33.23 26.33
CA LYS A 370 -22.72 33.88 26.89
C LYS A 370 -21.55 33.80 25.91
N GLU A 371 -21.02 34.95 25.50
CA GLU A 371 -19.75 35.02 24.77
C GLU A 371 -18.59 35.07 25.77
N VAL A 372 -17.82 33.97 25.78
CA VAL A 372 -16.64 33.70 26.61
C VAL A 372 -15.72 32.75 25.84
N SER A 373 -14.42 32.86 26.10
CA SER A 373 -13.38 31.93 25.66
C SER A 373 -13.50 30.59 26.39
N PRO A 374 -13.17 29.44 25.76
CA PRO A 374 -13.03 28.16 26.47
C PRO A 374 -11.86 28.14 27.45
N LEU A 375 -10.86 29.02 27.27
CA LEU A 375 -9.66 29.13 28.11
C LEU A 375 -9.60 30.49 28.84
N LEU A 376 -9.07 30.46 30.07
CA LEU A 376 -8.73 31.60 30.91
C LEU A 376 -7.34 32.17 30.55
N HIS A 377 -6.96 33.29 31.18
CA HIS A 377 -5.71 34.02 30.90
C HIS A 377 -4.41 33.25 31.23
N ASP A 378 -4.50 32.15 31.97
CA ASP A 378 -3.41 31.23 32.33
C ASP A 378 -3.43 29.93 31.49
N ASN A 379 -4.23 29.90 30.42
CA ASN A 379 -4.52 28.75 29.55
C ASN A 379 -5.20 27.56 30.26
N THR A 380 -5.74 27.73 31.48
CA THR A 380 -6.66 26.74 32.07
C THR A 380 -8.05 26.84 31.45
N ILE A 381 -8.85 25.77 31.54
CA ILE A 381 -10.21 25.72 30.95
C ILE A 381 -11.22 26.42 31.87
N ASP A 382 -12.11 27.23 31.29
CA ASP A 382 -13.22 27.90 32.00
C ASP A 382 -14.32 26.90 32.39
N TYR A 383 -14.06 26.11 33.43
CA TYR A 383 -15.01 25.14 33.97
C TYR A 383 -16.23 25.77 34.67
N ASP A 384 -16.29 27.09 34.84
CA ASP A 384 -17.50 27.77 35.28
C ASP A 384 -18.51 27.84 34.13
N ASN A 385 -18.06 28.22 32.93
CA ASN A 385 -18.92 28.41 31.76
C ASN A 385 -19.00 27.21 30.82
N PHE A 386 -18.08 26.24 30.92
CA PHE A 386 -18.01 25.07 30.04
C PHE A 386 -18.13 23.73 30.78
N GLU A 387 -18.71 22.74 30.10
CA GLU A 387 -18.69 21.32 30.48
C GLU A 387 -17.84 20.52 29.46
N ILE A 388 -17.09 19.52 29.93
CA ILE A 388 -16.52 18.48 29.04
C ILE A 388 -17.66 17.57 28.58
N VAL A 389 -17.73 17.29 27.28
CA VAL A 389 -18.80 16.52 26.65
C VAL A 389 -18.30 15.40 25.74
N GLY A 390 -17.01 15.41 25.41
CA GLY A 390 -16.29 14.30 24.80
C GLY A 390 -14.79 14.42 25.07
N GLN A 391 -14.05 13.33 24.96
CA GLN A 391 -12.61 13.31 25.19
C GLN A 391 -11.93 12.26 24.29
N GLY A 392 -10.63 12.39 24.07
CA GLY A 392 -9.81 11.32 23.52
C GLY A 392 -8.39 11.40 24.06
N TYR A 393 -7.91 10.27 24.57
CA TYR A 393 -6.48 10.02 24.79
C TYR A 393 -5.76 10.02 23.43
N ALA A 394 -4.62 10.69 23.33
CA ALA A 394 -3.88 10.86 22.09
C ALA A 394 -2.37 10.80 22.32
N TRP A 395 -1.64 10.32 21.30
CA TRP A 395 -0.22 10.02 21.38
C TRP A 395 0.49 10.24 20.04
N LEU A 396 1.76 10.64 20.12
CA LEU A 396 2.64 10.66 18.96
C LEU A 396 3.05 9.24 18.60
N THR A 397 3.08 8.97 17.30
CA THR A 397 3.39 7.64 16.77
C THR A 397 4.91 7.46 16.65
N MET A 398 5.43 6.23 16.50
CA MET A 398 6.83 6.02 16.09
C MET A 398 7.10 6.68 14.74
N SER A 399 6.11 6.67 13.85
CA SER A 399 6.07 7.44 12.60
C SER A 399 5.87 8.96 12.84
N GLY A 400 5.86 9.40 14.09
CA GLY A 400 5.72 10.77 14.56
C GLY A 400 4.52 11.53 14.01
N ASN A 401 3.45 10.83 13.64
CA ASN A 401 2.14 11.40 13.37
C ASN A 401 1.37 11.56 14.69
N LEU A 402 0.06 11.80 14.62
CA LEU A 402 -0.83 11.82 15.79
C LEU A 402 -1.91 10.75 15.67
N THR A 403 -2.05 9.91 16.71
CA THR A 403 -3.18 8.97 16.83
C THR A 403 -3.99 9.30 18.08
N ILE A 404 -5.31 9.20 17.95
CA ILE A 404 -6.27 9.25 19.07
C ILE A 404 -6.65 7.80 19.40
N ASP A 405 -6.46 7.35 20.63
CA ASP A 405 -6.63 5.94 21.02
C ASP A 405 -8.09 5.46 20.85
N SER A 406 -9.03 6.27 21.35
CA SER A 406 -10.46 6.23 21.03
C SER A 406 -11.06 7.63 21.23
N TRP A 407 -12.25 7.88 20.70
CA TRP A 407 -13.00 9.10 21.02
C TRP A 407 -14.28 8.80 21.79
N GLU A 408 -14.41 9.38 22.98
CA GLU A 408 -15.37 9.00 24.00
C GLU A 408 -16.31 10.16 24.34
N ASN A 409 -17.52 10.17 23.76
CA ASN A 409 -18.53 11.18 24.06
C ASN A 409 -19.34 10.85 25.31
N ALA A 410 -19.59 11.85 26.15
CA ALA A 410 -20.44 11.73 27.33
C ALA A 410 -21.91 11.42 26.98
N ARG A 411 -22.36 11.79 25.77
CA ARG A 411 -23.75 11.66 25.30
C ARG A 411 -23.77 11.44 23.78
N GLN A 412 -24.47 10.40 23.33
CA GLN A 412 -24.57 10.01 21.90
C GLN A 412 -25.01 11.15 20.95
N LYS A 413 -25.81 12.11 21.43
CA LYS A 413 -26.24 13.28 20.64
C LYS A 413 -25.10 14.25 20.26
N ASP A 414 -23.92 14.11 20.88
CA ASP A 414 -22.75 14.92 20.59
C ASP A 414 -21.83 14.23 19.55
N ASP A 415 -22.16 13.02 19.06
CA ASP A 415 -21.35 12.24 18.09
C ASP A 415 -21.17 12.92 16.73
N GLU A 416 -22.24 13.47 16.16
CA GLU A 416 -22.17 14.19 14.87
C GLU A 416 -21.28 15.44 14.97
N VAL A 417 -21.32 16.11 16.13
CA VAL A 417 -20.45 17.26 16.43
C VAL A 417 -19.00 16.81 16.55
N ALA A 418 -18.74 15.74 17.31
CA ALA A 418 -17.40 15.18 17.47
C ALA A 418 -16.75 14.82 16.12
N VAL A 419 -17.49 14.21 15.18
CA VAL A 419 -16.97 13.87 13.84
C VAL A 419 -16.55 15.12 13.06
N ALA A 420 -17.32 16.20 13.12
CA ALA A 420 -16.97 17.46 12.46
C ALA A 420 -15.77 18.17 13.14
N MET A 421 -15.77 18.24 14.48
CA MET A 421 -14.68 18.81 15.28
C MET A 421 -13.36 18.08 15.05
N LEU A 422 -13.38 16.73 15.03
CA LEU A 422 -12.18 15.90 14.82
C LEU A 422 -11.59 16.00 13.42
N LYS A 423 -12.43 16.13 12.38
CA LYS A 423 -11.95 16.38 11.02
C LYS A 423 -11.25 17.73 10.91
N LYS A 424 -11.84 18.79 11.49
CA LYS A 424 -11.21 20.12 11.49
C LYS A 424 -9.94 20.16 12.33
N PHE A 425 -9.96 19.55 13.51
CA PHE A 425 -8.78 19.33 14.35
C PHE A 425 -7.64 18.68 13.56
N SER A 426 -7.91 17.59 12.85
CA SER A 426 -6.90 16.83 12.11
C SER A 426 -6.26 17.64 10.97
N GLN A 427 -7.06 18.43 10.25
CA GLN A 427 -6.55 19.38 9.24
C GLN A 427 -5.68 20.48 9.86
N MET A 428 -6.07 20.99 11.05
CA MET A 428 -5.31 22.01 11.78
C MET A 428 -4.00 21.45 12.35
N VAL A 429 -3.99 20.20 12.85
CA VAL A 429 -2.79 19.47 13.25
C VAL A 429 -1.79 19.40 12.10
N ILE A 430 -2.20 18.85 10.95
CA ILE A 430 -1.34 18.67 9.78
C ILE A 430 -0.75 20.02 9.33
N SER A 431 -1.61 20.99 9.04
CA SER A 431 -1.19 22.30 8.50
C SER A 431 -0.34 23.13 9.47
N GLN A 432 -0.54 23.03 10.78
CA GLN A 432 0.26 23.75 11.78
C GLN A 432 1.53 23.01 12.19
N SER A 433 1.62 21.70 11.96
CA SER A 433 2.83 20.90 12.22
C SER A 433 4.02 21.26 11.34
N LYS A 434 3.81 22.03 10.25
CA LYS A 434 4.82 22.35 9.22
C LYS A 434 5.46 21.10 8.59
N GLY A 435 4.65 20.07 8.34
CA GLY A 435 5.08 18.79 7.78
C GLY A 435 5.76 17.85 8.78
N SER A 436 5.75 18.17 10.09
CA SER A 436 6.22 17.23 11.11
C SER A 436 5.19 16.16 11.48
N ILE A 437 3.90 16.36 11.16
CA ILE A 437 2.82 15.35 11.24
C ILE A 437 2.12 15.35 9.88
N VAL A 438 2.12 14.22 9.17
CA VAL A 438 1.52 14.09 7.82
C VAL A 438 0.19 13.36 7.81
N GLN A 439 -0.21 12.69 8.89
CA GLN A 439 -1.57 12.14 9.05
C GLN A 439 -2.09 12.26 10.49
N VAL A 440 -3.41 12.11 10.63
CA VAL A 440 -4.07 11.91 11.93
C VAL A 440 -5.05 10.75 11.84
N ALA A 441 -4.93 9.80 12.77
CA ALA A 441 -5.74 8.60 12.86
C ALA A 441 -6.51 8.53 14.19
N THR A 442 -7.53 7.67 14.26
CA THR A 442 -8.17 7.24 15.52
C THR A 442 -8.33 5.73 15.57
N GLY A 443 -8.20 5.15 16.76
CA GLY A 443 -8.62 3.77 17.01
C GLY A 443 -10.11 3.58 16.73
N ARG A 444 -10.50 2.35 16.37
CA ARG A 444 -11.83 2.06 15.79
C ARG A 444 -12.67 1.02 16.53
N ASN A 445 -12.09 0.28 17.48
CA ASN A 445 -12.76 -0.86 18.11
C ASN A 445 -13.60 -0.47 19.33
N SER A 446 -13.38 0.70 19.94
CA SER A 446 -14.23 1.21 21.03
C SER A 446 -15.68 1.28 20.55
N PRO A 447 -16.65 0.70 21.28
CA PRO A 447 -18.07 0.73 20.92
C PRO A 447 -18.69 2.14 21.10
N ARG A 448 -17.91 3.11 21.56
CA ARG A 448 -18.31 4.50 21.85
C ARG A 448 -17.66 5.50 20.88
N THR A 449 -16.64 5.08 20.14
CA THR A 449 -16.05 5.87 19.05
C THR A 449 -17.08 6.13 17.94
N PRO A 450 -17.31 7.41 17.55
CA PRO A 450 -18.39 7.78 16.63
C PRO A 450 -18.43 6.94 15.36
N SER A 451 -19.64 6.55 14.95
CA SER A 451 -19.84 5.52 13.91
C SER A 451 -19.20 5.82 12.55
N ALA A 452 -18.94 7.09 12.23
CA ALA A 452 -18.21 7.50 11.03
C ALA A 452 -16.74 7.03 11.01
N PHE A 453 -16.12 6.85 12.18
CA PHE A 453 -14.75 6.34 12.32
C PHE A 453 -14.73 4.84 12.61
N SER A 454 -15.54 4.36 13.57
CA SER A 454 -15.59 2.92 13.91
C SER A 454 -16.13 2.03 12.77
N LYS A 455 -16.87 2.59 11.80
CA LYS A 455 -17.27 1.93 10.54
C LYS A 455 -16.55 2.44 9.29
N GLY A 456 -15.56 3.33 9.41
CA GLY A 456 -14.79 3.83 8.27
C GLY A 456 -13.91 2.75 7.62
N PRO A 457 -13.22 3.05 6.51
CA PRO A 457 -12.15 2.19 5.99
C PRO A 457 -11.09 1.96 7.07
N ALA A 458 -10.64 0.73 7.25
CA ALA A 458 -9.51 0.47 8.13
C ALA A 458 -8.24 1.05 7.49
N LEU A 459 -7.39 1.67 8.30
CA LEU A 459 -5.98 1.75 7.92
C LEU A 459 -5.46 0.33 7.76
N LYS A 460 -4.85 0.04 6.61
CA LYS A 460 -4.18 -1.24 6.31
C LYS A 460 -3.06 -1.50 7.32
N TYR A 461 -2.42 -0.41 7.77
CA TYR A 461 -1.36 -0.35 8.76
C TYR A 461 -1.76 0.65 9.84
N ALA A 462 -2.06 0.15 11.05
CA ALA A 462 -2.37 0.97 12.20
C ALA A 462 -1.07 1.47 12.83
N GLU A 463 -0.94 2.80 13.00
CA GLU A 463 0.25 3.42 13.55
C GLU A 463 0.64 2.82 14.92
N ILE A 464 1.93 2.79 15.21
CA ILE A 464 2.50 2.29 16.47
C ILE A 464 2.89 3.47 17.36
N MET A 465 2.71 3.35 18.67
CA MET A 465 2.93 4.40 19.68
C MET A 465 4.43 4.68 19.95
N GLU A 466 4.85 5.94 20.15
CA GLU A 466 6.26 6.30 20.36
C GLU A 466 6.80 5.90 21.75
N GLU A 467 6.02 6.14 22.80
CA GLU A 467 6.34 5.88 24.21
C GLU A 467 5.05 5.40 24.91
N GLY A 468 5.12 4.61 25.99
CA GLY A 468 3.92 4.09 26.67
C GLY A 468 3.44 2.71 26.14
N THR A 469 2.15 2.39 26.34
CA THR A 469 1.58 1.07 25.95
C THR A 469 0.45 1.21 24.94
N GLN A 470 0.50 0.49 23.80
CA GLN A 470 -0.59 0.54 22.81
C GLN A 470 -1.75 -0.43 23.15
N TYR A 471 -2.94 0.14 23.38
CA TYR A 471 -4.14 -0.58 23.82
C TYR A 471 -4.93 -1.21 22.66
N ASN A 472 -5.85 -2.14 22.95
CA ASN A 472 -6.51 -2.95 21.92
C ASN A 472 -7.42 -2.14 20.97
N ASP A 473 -7.93 -0.98 21.39
CA ASP A 473 -8.86 -0.20 20.57
C ASP A 473 -8.16 0.62 19.49
N SER A 474 -6.87 0.92 19.68
CA SER A 474 -5.99 1.61 18.74
C SER A 474 -5.04 0.69 17.97
N LYS A 475 -5.09 -0.63 18.17
CA LYS A 475 -4.45 -1.64 17.29
C LYS A 475 -5.16 -1.82 15.95
N SER A 476 -6.37 -1.29 15.82
CA SER A 476 -7.01 -1.09 14.52
C SER A 476 -7.52 0.33 14.46
N GLN A 477 -7.27 1.01 13.34
CA GLN A 477 -7.45 2.45 13.22
C GLN A 477 -8.24 2.80 11.96
N THR A 478 -8.77 4.02 11.94
CA THR A 478 -9.40 4.67 10.80
C THR A 478 -8.74 6.03 10.60
N LEU A 479 -8.39 6.36 9.35
CA LEU A 479 -7.80 7.65 8.99
C LEU A 479 -8.81 8.78 9.15
N ILE A 480 -8.40 9.91 9.74
CA ILE A 480 -9.22 11.14 9.80
C ILE A 480 -8.78 12.13 8.73
N ALA A 481 -7.46 12.36 8.58
CA ALA A 481 -6.88 13.21 7.55
C ALA A 481 -5.43 12.80 7.22
N VAL A 482 -4.97 13.12 6.01
CA VAL A 482 -3.60 12.90 5.51
C VAL A 482 -3.18 14.04 4.59
N ASP A 483 -1.90 14.35 4.56
CA ASP A 483 -1.24 15.27 3.65
C ASP A 483 -0.65 14.49 2.45
N THR A 484 -1.49 14.20 1.46
CA THR A 484 -1.08 13.40 0.30
C THR A 484 -0.01 14.09 -0.54
N GLU A 485 -0.05 15.42 -0.62
CA GLU A 485 0.96 16.23 -1.31
C GLU A 485 2.30 16.08 -0.59
N LYS A 486 2.34 16.19 0.74
CA LYS A 486 3.59 16.06 1.49
C LYS A 486 4.18 14.65 1.49
N ILE A 487 3.36 13.61 1.36
CA ILE A 487 3.85 12.23 1.22
C ILE A 487 4.53 12.00 -0.14
N GLU A 488 3.94 12.49 -1.24
CA GLU A 488 4.54 12.35 -2.58
C GLU A 488 5.78 13.25 -2.76
N ASP A 489 5.82 14.44 -2.12
CA ASP A 489 7.03 15.28 -1.93
C ASP A 489 8.19 14.46 -1.34
N ILE A 490 7.94 13.83 -0.17
CA ILE A 490 8.95 13.06 0.59
C ILE A 490 9.44 11.87 -0.22
N LYS A 491 8.52 11.13 -0.84
CA LYS A 491 8.80 10.02 -1.75
C LYS A 491 9.67 10.44 -2.93
N SER A 492 9.36 11.57 -3.58
CA SER A 492 10.09 12.05 -4.75
C SER A 492 11.52 12.49 -4.41
N GLU A 493 11.71 13.21 -3.30
CA GLU A 493 13.04 13.62 -2.82
C GLU A 493 13.91 12.40 -2.44
N LEU A 494 13.32 11.40 -1.77
CA LEU A 494 14.03 10.16 -1.42
C LEU A 494 14.40 9.34 -2.65
N LEU A 495 13.49 9.24 -3.63
CA LEU A 495 13.75 8.55 -4.90
C LEU A 495 14.91 9.22 -5.65
N PHE A 496 14.90 10.55 -5.74
CA PHE A 496 15.99 11.35 -6.30
C PHE A 496 17.33 11.10 -5.58
N GLN A 497 17.34 11.15 -4.24
CA GLN A 497 18.55 10.89 -3.44
C GLN A 497 19.09 9.46 -3.65
N LEU A 498 18.22 8.45 -3.78
CA LEU A 498 18.60 7.05 -3.97
C LEU A 498 18.98 6.69 -5.41
N ILE A 499 18.40 7.36 -6.42
CA ILE A 499 18.61 7.04 -7.84
C ILE A 499 19.79 7.83 -8.44
N GLU A 500 19.78 9.16 -8.40
CA GLU A 500 20.75 9.97 -9.18
C GLU A 500 22.19 9.98 -8.62
N ASN A 501 22.40 9.61 -7.35
CA ASN A 501 23.74 9.49 -6.77
C ASN A 501 24.42 8.18 -7.22
N ALA A 502 24.86 8.14 -8.48
CA ALA A 502 25.33 6.94 -9.18
C ALA A 502 26.61 6.26 -8.60
N GLU A 503 27.37 6.92 -7.72
CA GLU A 503 28.49 6.32 -7.00
C GLU A 503 28.44 6.64 -5.49
N PHE A 504 28.26 5.61 -4.67
CA PHE A 504 28.50 5.65 -3.22
C PHE A 504 30.01 5.60 -2.93
N ASP A 505 30.69 6.70 -3.21
CA ASP A 505 32.09 6.94 -2.82
C ASP A 505 32.25 7.00 -1.29
N ASN A 506 33.29 6.35 -0.78
CA ASN A 506 33.71 6.35 0.61
C ASN A 506 33.83 7.75 1.25
N THR A 507 34.08 8.82 0.46
CA THR A 507 34.27 10.18 1.01
C THR A 507 32.97 10.93 1.29
N ARG A 508 31.88 10.66 0.55
CA ARG A 508 30.52 11.01 0.98
C ARG A 508 30.02 9.90 1.90
N THR A 509 30.47 9.93 3.15
CA THR A 509 30.21 8.84 4.10
C THR A 509 28.73 8.44 4.08
N LEU A 510 28.49 7.15 3.89
CA LEU A 510 27.14 6.58 3.83
C LEU A 510 26.33 6.95 5.09
N GLN A 511 27.04 7.06 6.21
CA GLN A 511 26.67 7.64 7.49
C GLN A 511 26.00 9.03 7.44
N SER A 512 26.09 9.81 6.35
CA SER A 512 25.37 11.08 6.14
C SER A 512 23.97 10.87 5.53
N LEU A 513 23.83 9.94 4.59
CA LEU A 513 22.53 9.56 4.02
C LEU A 513 21.76 8.71 5.02
N ILE A 514 22.40 7.64 5.54
CA ILE A 514 21.97 6.87 6.71
C ILE A 514 21.70 7.84 7.87
N GLY A 515 22.59 8.80 8.14
CA GLY A 515 22.41 9.80 9.20
C GLY A 515 21.12 10.61 9.04
N THR A 516 20.77 11.02 7.82
CA THR A 516 19.53 11.76 7.53
C THR A 516 18.30 10.85 7.70
N ILE A 517 18.38 9.62 7.20
CA ILE A 517 17.34 8.57 7.28
C ILE A 517 17.11 8.08 8.74
N TYR A 518 18.15 8.08 9.57
CA TYR A 518 18.13 7.52 10.93
C TYR A 518 17.90 8.58 12.01
N SER A 519 18.43 9.79 11.86
CA SER A 519 18.37 10.83 12.89
C SER A 519 17.03 11.57 12.98
N GLN A 520 16.19 11.56 11.94
CA GLN A 520 14.88 12.23 11.94
C GLN A 520 13.74 11.39 12.55
N LYS A 521 14.07 10.39 13.37
CA LYS A 521 13.23 9.25 13.81
C LYS A 521 12.89 8.31 12.64
N GLN A 522 13.58 7.17 12.60
CA GLN A 522 13.58 6.16 11.54
C GLN A 522 12.20 5.80 10.95
N ASN A 523 11.13 5.80 11.75
CA ASN A 523 9.83 5.28 11.31
C ASN A 523 8.93 6.32 10.61
N LYS A 524 9.22 7.62 10.72
CA LYS A 524 8.36 8.72 10.17
C LYS A 524 7.99 8.52 8.71
N TRP A 525 9.02 8.29 7.91
CA TRP A 525 8.97 8.27 6.46
C TRP A 525 8.63 6.87 5.93
N ILE A 526 9.15 5.82 6.56
CA ILE A 526 8.81 4.41 6.30
C ILE A 526 7.30 4.21 6.46
N GLY A 527 6.70 4.60 7.59
CA GLY A 527 5.25 4.51 7.78
C GLY A 527 4.47 5.25 6.69
N SER A 528 4.82 6.50 6.40
CA SER A 528 4.06 7.32 5.44
C SER A 528 4.13 6.84 3.99
N LEU A 529 5.28 6.33 3.54
CA LEU A 529 5.44 5.79 2.18
C LEU A 529 4.63 4.51 1.97
N LEU A 530 4.51 3.70 3.02
CA LEU A 530 4.03 2.33 2.94
C LEU A 530 2.52 2.19 3.25
N LEU A 531 1.88 3.25 3.74
CA LEU A 531 0.41 3.39 3.76
C LEU A 531 -0.21 3.23 2.36
N ASN A 532 0.51 3.65 1.31
CA ASN A 532 0.08 3.53 -0.08
C ASN A 532 0.43 2.15 -0.69
N SER A 533 1.36 1.38 -0.11
CA SER A 533 1.75 0.06 -0.62
C SER A 533 0.64 -0.96 -0.38
N THR A 534 0.06 -1.48 -1.46
CA THR A 534 -1.09 -2.40 -1.38
C THR A 534 -0.68 -3.85 -1.13
N SER A 535 0.60 -4.19 -1.17
CA SER A 535 1.09 -5.55 -1.48
C SER A 535 1.92 -6.27 -0.40
N LEU A 536 2.61 -5.55 0.50
CA LEU A 536 3.51 -6.12 1.52
C LEU A 536 3.07 -5.74 2.95
N ASP A 537 3.15 -6.68 3.90
CA ASP A 537 2.73 -6.52 5.30
C ASP A 537 3.81 -5.87 6.20
N TRP A 538 3.99 -4.58 6.02
CA TRP A 538 5.02 -3.77 6.70
C TRP A 538 4.85 -3.59 8.22
N HIS A 539 3.85 -4.21 8.86
CA HIS A 539 3.69 -4.19 10.33
C HIS A 539 3.81 -5.59 10.97
N SER A 540 4.12 -6.62 10.18
CA SER A 540 4.61 -7.88 10.71
C SER A 540 5.93 -7.65 11.46
N GLU A 541 6.02 -8.08 12.72
CA GLU A 541 7.26 -8.06 13.50
C GLU A 541 8.37 -8.85 12.78
N ASP A 542 8.04 -9.93 12.07
CA ASP A 542 9.00 -10.68 11.24
C ASP A 542 9.55 -9.83 10.10
N ILE A 543 8.71 -9.07 9.39
CA ILE A 543 9.14 -8.21 8.26
C ILE A 543 9.97 -7.05 8.79
N LEU A 544 9.53 -6.36 9.84
CA LEU A 544 10.30 -5.27 10.45
C LEU A 544 11.63 -5.77 11.02
N SER A 545 11.63 -6.87 11.80
CA SER A 545 12.85 -7.50 12.31
C SER A 545 13.79 -7.95 11.19
N THR A 546 13.25 -8.49 10.10
CA THR A 546 14.01 -8.86 8.90
C THR A 546 14.68 -7.63 8.29
N VAL A 547 13.94 -6.55 8.02
CA VAL A 547 14.47 -5.27 7.52
C VAL A 547 15.54 -4.69 8.46
N TYR A 548 15.26 -4.59 9.76
CA TYR A 548 16.23 -4.14 10.78
C TYR A 548 17.49 -5.03 10.83
N SER A 549 17.39 -6.29 10.43
CA SER A 549 18.52 -7.23 10.41
C SER A 549 19.26 -7.30 9.06
N CYS A 550 18.65 -6.90 7.94
CA CYS A 550 19.33 -6.60 6.69
C CYS A 550 20.05 -5.24 6.77
N VAL A 551 19.48 -4.30 7.53
CA VAL A 551 20.16 -3.11 8.06
C VAL A 551 21.34 -3.47 8.97
N GLY A 552 21.27 -4.61 9.65
CA GLY A 552 22.35 -5.20 10.46
C GLY A 552 23.41 -5.99 9.68
N LEU A 553 23.38 -5.94 8.35
CA LEU A 553 24.58 -6.14 7.53
C LEU A 553 25.54 -4.94 7.74
N ASP A 554 26.63 -4.85 6.99
CA ASP A 554 27.41 -3.60 6.96
C ASP A 554 26.55 -2.40 6.49
N ASP A 555 26.98 -1.17 6.79
CA ASP A 555 26.24 0.06 6.45
C ASP A 555 25.77 0.08 4.97
N SER A 556 26.53 -0.55 4.04
CA SER A 556 26.17 -0.62 2.62
C SER A 556 25.05 -1.63 2.33
N GLY A 557 25.01 -2.77 3.03
CA GLY A 557 23.97 -3.79 2.87
C GLY A 557 22.57 -3.24 3.14
N GLY A 558 22.39 -2.45 4.21
CA GLY A 558 21.10 -1.84 4.54
C GLY A 558 20.58 -0.89 3.45
N VAL A 559 21.45 -0.02 2.91
CA VAL A 559 21.07 0.94 1.85
C VAL A 559 20.75 0.23 0.54
N ILE A 560 21.52 -0.80 0.19
CA ILE A 560 21.29 -1.67 -0.98
C ILE A 560 19.94 -2.37 -0.88
N THR A 561 19.59 -2.94 0.29
CA THR A 561 18.27 -3.57 0.51
C THR A 561 17.14 -2.56 0.31
N TRP A 562 17.24 -1.36 0.90
CA TRP A 562 16.21 -0.33 0.77
C TRP A 562 16.00 0.15 -0.66
N LYS A 563 17.08 0.42 -1.42
CA LYS A 563 16.95 0.84 -2.83
C LYS A 563 16.24 -0.23 -3.66
N ALA A 564 16.60 -1.50 -3.50
CA ALA A 564 15.93 -2.60 -4.21
C ALA A 564 14.43 -2.73 -3.86
N LEU A 565 14.04 -2.48 -2.61
CA LEU A 565 12.62 -2.49 -2.20
C LEU A 565 11.82 -1.37 -2.91
N PHE A 566 12.34 -0.15 -2.97
CA PHE A 566 11.65 0.97 -3.65
C PHE A 566 11.45 0.71 -5.13
N LEU A 567 12.48 0.21 -5.83
CA LEU A 567 12.42 -0.08 -7.25
C LEU A 567 11.43 -1.23 -7.56
N LEU A 568 11.30 -2.22 -6.66
CA LEU A 568 10.27 -3.26 -6.79
C LEU A 568 8.85 -2.73 -6.55
N GLU A 569 8.64 -1.74 -5.68
CA GLU A 569 7.32 -1.11 -5.48
C GLU A 569 6.95 -0.24 -6.70
N GLU A 570 7.90 0.53 -7.24
CA GLU A 570 7.70 1.35 -8.47
C GLU A 570 7.40 0.48 -9.70
N ALA A 571 8.09 -0.65 -9.86
CA ALA A 571 7.79 -1.66 -10.88
C ALA A 571 6.52 -2.49 -10.61
N ALA A 572 5.81 -2.26 -9.50
CA ALA A 572 4.67 -3.04 -9.01
C ALA A 572 4.93 -4.55 -8.83
N LEU A 573 6.18 -4.92 -8.53
CA LEU A 573 6.66 -6.29 -8.28
C LEU A 573 6.77 -6.63 -6.78
N LEU A 574 6.83 -5.64 -5.89
CA LEU A 574 6.92 -5.87 -4.45
C LEU A 574 5.60 -6.42 -3.88
N ASN A 575 5.70 -7.46 -3.04
CA ASN A 575 4.62 -8.09 -2.30
C ASN A 575 5.19 -9.01 -1.19
N ASN A 576 4.33 -9.60 -0.35
CA ASN A 576 4.71 -10.55 0.70
C ASN A 576 5.64 -11.69 0.24
N ASP A 577 5.40 -12.26 -0.95
CA ASP A 577 6.18 -13.39 -1.44
C ASP A 577 7.51 -12.93 -2.06
N SER A 578 7.52 -11.87 -2.87
CA SER A 578 8.76 -11.31 -3.42
C SER A 578 9.69 -10.75 -2.32
N PHE A 579 9.15 -10.10 -1.29
CA PHE A 579 9.91 -9.69 -0.11
C PHE A 579 10.56 -10.88 0.60
N ARG A 580 9.80 -11.96 0.84
CA ARG A 580 10.35 -13.18 1.46
C ARG A 580 11.42 -13.84 0.58
N GLN A 581 11.23 -13.82 -0.75
CA GLN A 581 12.19 -14.38 -1.69
C GLN A 581 13.52 -13.63 -1.75
N ILE A 582 13.52 -12.30 -1.56
CA ILE A 582 14.76 -11.50 -1.49
C ILE A 582 15.40 -11.47 -0.08
N THR A 583 14.65 -11.73 0.99
CA THR A 583 15.14 -11.63 2.38
C THR A 583 15.35 -12.97 3.12
N ALA A 584 14.98 -14.11 2.51
CA ALA A 584 15.06 -15.43 3.15
C ALA A 584 16.46 -15.84 3.66
N ASP A 585 17.53 -15.32 3.06
CA ASP A 585 18.91 -15.46 3.53
C ASP A 585 19.59 -14.08 3.47
N LYS A 586 20.17 -13.65 4.58
CA LYS A 586 20.71 -12.29 4.76
C LYS A 586 21.97 -12.04 3.94
N TRP A 587 22.74 -13.07 3.59
CA TRP A 587 23.94 -12.92 2.76
C TRP A 587 23.58 -12.88 1.28
N LEU A 588 22.69 -13.79 0.86
CA LEU A 588 22.10 -13.83 -0.48
C LEU A 588 21.32 -12.55 -0.83
N ALA A 589 20.63 -11.96 0.16
CA ALA A 589 19.85 -10.73 0.01
C ALA A 589 20.64 -9.59 -0.63
N ARG A 590 21.93 -9.42 -0.24
CA ARG A 590 22.79 -8.40 -0.83
C ARG A 590 22.95 -8.58 -2.34
N SER A 591 23.36 -9.77 -2.78
CA SER A 591 23.59 -10.05 -4.20
C SER A 591 22.30 -10.06 -5.03
N VAL A 592 21.15 -10.40 -4.41
CA VAL A 592 19.83 -10.26 -5.05
C VAL A 592 19.43 -8.79 -5.21
N CYS A 593 19.63 -7.96 -4.18
CA CYS A 593 19.34 -6.52 -4.25
C CYS A 593 20.29 -5.75 -5.19
N GLU A 594 21.59 -6.10 -5.21
CA GLU A 594 22.55 -5.58 -6.21
C GLU A 594 22.10 -5.93 -7.65
N ALA A 595 21.55 -7.14 -7.87
CA ALA A 595 21.03 -7.54 -9.18
C ALA A 595 19.74 -6.80 -9.57
N ILE A 596 18.83 -6.55 -8.63
CA ILE A 596 17.61 -5.74 -8.85
C ILE A 596 17.97 -4.31 -9.26
N ILE A 597 18.91 -3.68 -8.55
CA ILE A 597 19.40 -2.33 -8.87
C ILE A 597 20.11 -2.32 -10.23
N ALA A 598 20.87 -3.37 -10.58
CA ALA A 598 21.49 -3.48 -11.89
C ALA A 598 20.48 -3.64 -13.04
N LEU A 599 19.39 -4.39 -12.83
CA LEU A 599 18.29 -4.51 -13.79
C LEU A 599 17.56 -3.18 -13.99
N ASP A 600 17.28 -2.45 -12.92
CA ASP A 600 16.62 -1.14 -12.98
C ASP A 600 17.45 -0.09 -13.76
N ASN A 601 18.74 0.03 -13.43
CA ASN A 601 19.70 0.88 -14.15
C ASN A 601 19.88 0.50 -15.64
N ALA A 602 19.44 -0.70 -16.05
CA ALA A 602 19.41 -1.15 -17.44
C ALA A 602 18.04 -0.98 -18.12
N HIS A 603 17.01 -0.56 -17.37
CA HIS A 603 15.58 -0.52 -17.72
C HIS A 603 14.97 -1.91 -18.00
N LEU A 604 15.36 -2.89 -17.19
CA LEU A 604 14.99 -4.31 -17.28
C LEU A 604 14.30 -4.87 -16.03
N LEU A 605 13.91 -4.02 -15.06
CA LEU A 605 13.22 -4.48 -13.85
C LEU A 605 11.74 -4.79 -14.12
N GLU A 606 11.51 -5.93 -14.76
CA GLU A 606 10.18 -6.47 -15.05
C GLU A 606 10.00 -7.91 -14.56
N HIS A 607 8.75 -8.40 -14.58
CA HIS A 607 8.38 -9.69 -14.00
C HIS A 607 9.15 -10.88 -14.61
N LYS A 608 9.55 -10.86 -15.90
CA LYS A 608 10.37 -11.93 -16.49
C LYS A 608 11.73 -12.00 -15.81
N ASN A 609 12.43 -10.87 -15.73
CA ASN A 609 13.82 -10.81 -15.27
C ASN A 609 13.93 -10.95 -13.76
N PHE A 610 12.98 -10.38 -13.01
CA PHE A 610 12.87 -10.60 -11.56
C PHE A 610 12.68 -12.09 -11.24
N ALA A 611 11.79 -12.79 -11.96
CA ALA A 611 11.59 -14.23 -11.77
C ALA A 611 12.84 -15.07 -12.10
N ILE A 612 13.69 -14.63 -13.04
CA ILE A 612 15.00 -15.26 -13.31
C ILE A 612 15.95 -15.10 -12.12
N ILE A 613 16.07 -13.91 -11.53
CA ILE A 613 16.90 -13.66 -10.34
C ILE A 613 16.44 -14.53 -9.16
N ILE A 614 15.14 -14.57 -8.88
CA ILE A 614 14.59 -15.41 -7.80
C ILE A 614 14.79 -16.91 -8.07
N LYS A 615 14.64 -17.35 -9.32
CA LYS A 615 14.90 -18.76 -9.68
C LYS A 615 16.37 -19.15 -9.44
N ILE A 616 17.32 -18.26 -9.73
CA ILE A 616 18.76 -18.46 -9.47
C ILE A 616 19.04 -18.47 -7.96
N SER A 617 18.39 -17.59 -7.18
CA SER A 617 18.52 -17.57 -5.72
C SER A 617 17.95 -18.85 -5.06
N GLN A 618 17.09 -19.60 -5.76
CA GLN A 618 16.47 -20.85 -5.26
C GLN A 618 17.17 -22.14 -5.72
N ASP A 619 17.64 -22.24 -6.97
CA ASP A 619 18.22 -23.45 -7.61
C ASP A 619 19.39 -24.10 -6.82
N GLN A 620 19.64 -25.40 -6.99
CA GLN A 620 20.69 -26.14 -6.24
C GLN A 620 22.09 -25.96 -6.86
N VAL A 621 22.55 -24.72 -6.90
CA VAL A 621 23.86 -24.28 -7.41
C VAL A 621 24.89 -24.24 -6.29
N LEU A 622 26.16 -24.57 -6.60
CA LEU A 622 27.25 -24.64 -5.63
C LEU A 622 27.61 -23.27 -5.00
N ASN A 623 27.54 -22.18 -5.75
CA ASN A 623 27.78 -20.83 -5.24
C ASN A 623 26.84 -19.79 -5.88
N LYS A 624 25.67 -19.60 -5.26
CA LYS A 624 24.62 -18.66 -5.70
C LYS A 624 25.06 -17.21 -5.69
N ASP A 625 25.71 -16.79 -4.60
CA ASP A 625 26.10 -15.41 -4.35
C ASP A 625 27.13 -14.95 -5.38
N ASN A 626 28.09 -15.82 -5.72
CA ASN A 626 29.04 -15.59 -6.81
C ASN A 626 28.33 -15.38 -8.15
N VAL A 627 27.38 -16.27 -8.52
CA VAL A 627 26.62 -16.14 -9.78
C VAL A 627 25.87 -14.81 -9.84
N LEU A 628 25.12 -14.45 -8.79
CA LEU A 628 24.35 -13.21 -8.74
C LEU A 628 25.24 -11.96 -8.72
N ALA A 629 26.35 -11.97 -7.97
CA ALA A 629 27.31 -10.86 -7.95
C ALA A 629 28.05 -10.70 -9.31
N ASN A 630 28.34 -11.79 -10.02
CA ASN A 630 28.93 -11.74 -11.37
C ASN A 630 27.93 -11.17 -12.39
N ILE A 631 26.66 -11.61 -12.36
CA ILE A 631 25.58 -11.04 -13.19
C ILE A 631 25.45 -9.54 -12.93
N SER A 632 25.36 -9.13 -11.66
CA SER A 632 25.23 -7.71 -11.25
C SER A 632 26.39 -6.86 -11.76
N ARG A 633 27.64 -7.29 -11.53
CA ARG A 633 28.85 -6.60 -12.04
C ARG A 633 28.89 -6.52 -13.56
N SER A 634 28.37 -7.52 -14.26
CA SER A 634 28.34 -7.55 -15.73
C SER A 634 27.33 -6.58 -16.30
N VAL A 635 26.10 -6.57 -15.77
CA VAL A 635 25.05 -5.62 -16.18
C VAL A 635 25.50 -4.18 -15.91
N ILE A 636 26.12 -3.90 -14.75
CA ILE A 636 26.68 -2.58 -14.43
C ILE A 636 27.79 -2.18 -15.41
N ARG A 637 28.68 -3.11 -15.81
CA ARG A 637 29.76 -2.83 -16.79
C ARG A 637 29.22 -2.56 -18.19
N LEU A 638 28.17 -3.27 -18.62
CA LEU A 638 27.51 -3.07 -19.90
C LEU A 638 26.75 -1.72 -19.92
N SER A 639 25.97 -1.43 -18.87
CA SER A 639 25.30 -0.14 -18.67
C SER A 639 26.30 1.03 -18.71
N ARG A 640 27.43 0.94 -17.99
CA ARG A 640 28.52 1.94 -18.03
C ARG A 640 29.21 2.09 -19.40
N ALA A 641 29.01 1.16 -20.33
CA ALA A 641 29.49 1.24 -21.71
C ALA A 641 28.39 1.70 -22.70
N ASN A 642 27.24 2.19 -22.19
CA ASN A 642 26.02 2.49 -22.96
C ASN A 642 25.50 1.27 -23.76
N ILE A 643 25.59 0.08 -23.17
CA ILE A 643 25.05 -1.17 -23.70
C ILE A 643 23.87 -1.59 -22.83
N HIS A 644 22.67 -1.30 -23.32
CA HIS A 644 21.45 -1.88 -22.77
C HIS A 644 21.32 -3.32 -23.26
N LEU A 645 21.14 -4.26 -22.34
CA LEU A 645 20.62 -5.58 -22.69
C LEU A 645 19.11 -5.49 -22.92
N ASP A 646 18.53 -6.46 -23.60
CA ASP A 646 17.09 -6.72 -23.57
C ASP A 646 16.78 -7.94 -22.67
N ASN A 647 15.51 -8.28 -22.56
CA ASN A 647 15.00 -9.40 -21.77
C ASN A 647 15.58 -10.78 -22.15
N ASP A 648 16.03 -10.96 -23.40
CA ASP A 648 16.56 -12.22 -23.90
C ASP A 648 18.10 -12.25 -23.79
N GLY A 649 18.76 -11.10 -23.95
CA GLY A 649 20.17 -10.91 -23.67
C GLY A 649 20.50 -11.08 -22.18
N PHE A 650 19.66 -10.54 -21.29
CA PHE A 650 19.78 -10.79 -19.85
C PHE A 650 19.56 -12.27 -19.49
N GLU A 651 18.54 -12.91 -20.06
CA GLU A 651 18.30 -14.34 -19.86
C GLU A 651 19.47 -15.20 -20.37
N ALA A 652 20.08 -14.84 -21.50
CA ALA A 652 21.26 -15.52 -22.02
C ALA A 652 22.48 -15.36 -21.08
N LEU A 653 22.76 -14.14 -20.59
CA LEU A 653 23.84 -13.87 -19.64
C LEU A 653 23.67 -14.69 -18.34
N ALA A 654 22.45 -14.69 -17.79
CA ALA A 654 22.13 -15.39 -16.55
C ALA A 654 22.27 -16.92 -16.70
N ASN A 655 21.80 -17.48 -17.83
CA ASN A 655 21.97 -18.91 -18.13
C ASN A 655 23.43 -19.31 -18.37
N ALA A 656 24.24 -18.43 -18.97
CA ALA A 656 25.66 -18.71 -19.22
C ALA A 656 26.46 -18.83 -17.90
N TYR A 657 26.27 -17.90 -16.95
CA TYR A 657 26.87 -18.01 -15.61
C TYR A 657 26.37 -19.25 -14.85
N LEU A 658 25.08 -19.58 -14.96
CA LEU A 658 24.49 -20.78 -14.34
C LEU A 658 25.10 -22.09 -14.89
N LEU A 659 25.36 -22.15 -16.20
CA LEU A 659 25.99 -23.30 -16.86
C LEU A 659 27.49 -23.40 -16.53
N ALA A 660 28.20 -22.27 -16.44
CA ALA A 660 29.59 -22.20 -16.04
C ALA A 660 29.79 -22.79 -14.62
N GLU A 661 29.05 -22.28 -13.63
CA GLU A 661 29.09 -22.75 -12.23
C GLU A 661 28.69 -24.23 -12.12
N LYS A 662 27.62 -24.67 -12.80
CA LYS A 662 27.20 -26.10 -12.83
C LYS A 662 28.22 -27.03 -13.47
N SER A 663 28.96 -26.57 -14.49
CA SER A 663 30.03 -27.34 -15.15
C SER A 663 31.41 -27.19 -14.48
N ARG A 664 31.52 -26.36 -13.43
CA ARG A 664 32.78 -25.97 -12.78
C ARG A 664 33.80 -25.38 -13.76
N LYS A 665 33.32 -24.67 -14.77
CA LYS A 665 34.12 -23.87 -15.70
C LYS A 665 33.97 -22.40 -15.35
N ASN A 666 34.99 -21.60 -15.64
CA ASN A 666 34.86 -20.15 -15.53
C ASN A 666 34.04 -19.63 -16.72
N PHE A 667 33.14 -18.67 -16.47
CA PHE A 667 32.59 -17.83 -17.52
C PHE A 667 33.71 -16.93 -18.07
N ARG A 668 33.79 -16.79 -19.40
CA ARG A 668 34.85 -16.01 -20.06
C ARG A 668 34.55 -14.51 -20.04
N GLU A 669 35.19 -13.81 -19.10
CA GLU A 669 35.23 -12.34 -18.98
C GLU A 669 35.76 -11.64 -20.25
N GLU A 670 36.50 -12.38 -21.07
CA GLU A 670 36.93 -11.99 -22.41
C GLU A 670 35.72 -11.67 -23.33
N ILE A 671 34.58 -12.35 -23.18
CA ILE A 671 33.37 -12.11 -23.98
C ILE A 671 32.74 -10.75 -23.64
N LEU A 672 32.64 -10.42 -22.35
CA LEU A 672 32.14 -9.11 -21.91
C LEU A 672 33.08 -7.98 -22.36
N THR A 673 34.39 -8.25 -22.32
CA THR A 673 35.41 -7.33 -22.83
C THR A 673 35.28 -7.14 -24.35
N MET A 674 35.01 -8.20 -25.11
CA MET A 674 34.69 -8.15 -26.53
C MET A 674 33.42 -7.33 -26.82
N VAL A 675 32.33 -7.57 -26.10
CA VAL A 675 31.06 -6.84 -26.29
C VAL A 675 31.22 -5.35 -26.01
N ILE A 676 31.96 -4.99 -24.96
CA ILE A 676 32.33 -3.59 -24.67
C ILE A 676 33.23 -3.03 -25.78
N THR A 677 34.17 -3.82 -26.32
CA THR A 677 35.06 -3.41 -27.42
C THR A 677 34.28 -3.17 -28.72
N LEU A 678 33.32 -4.02 -29.07
CA LEU A 678 32.43 -3.86 -30.22
C LEU A 678 31.65 -2.55 -30.16
N LYS A 679 31.08 -2.20 -29.00
CA LYS A 679 30.39 -0.91 -28.83
C LYS A 679 31.36 0.28 -28.81
N THR A 680 32.44 0.22 -28.04
CA THR A 680 33.31 1.39 -27.81
C THR A 680 34.25 1.71 -28.98
N ASN A 681 34.75 0.70 -29.70
CA ASN A 681 35.69 0.89 -30.80
C ASN A 681 35.02 0.84 -32.19
N PHE A 682 33.80 0.30 -32.30
CA PHE A 682 33.10 0.07 -33.57
C PHE A 682 31.59 0.43 -33.54
N ASP A 683 31.05 1.03 -32.47
CA ASP A 683 29.63 1.42 -32.27
C ASP A 683 28.56 0.32 -32.41
N VAL A 684 28.97 -0.94 -32.60
CA VAL A 684 28.07 -2.09 -32.75
C VAL A 684 27.27 -2.30 -31.47
N THR A 685 25.95 -2.44 -31.62
CA THR A 685 25.00 -2.66 -30.53
C THR A 685 24.27 -3.97 -30.79
N LEU A 686 24.34 -4.92 -29.86
CA LEU A 686 23.80 -6.28 -30.05
C LEU A 686 22.38 -6.38 -29.47
N ASP A 687 21.45 -6.95 -30.23
CA ASP A 687 20.18 -7.45 -29.67
C ASP A 687 20.40 -8.76 -28.90
N GLY A 688 19.44 -9.16 -28.06
CA GLY A 688 19.54 -10.33 -27.19
C GLY A 688 19.75 -11.64 -27.94
N LEU A 689 19.21 -11.77 -29.15
CA LEU A 689 19.43 -12.96 -29.99
C LEU A 689 20.88 -13.02 -30.50
N THR A 690 21.43 -11.89 -30.93
CA THR A 690 22.82 -11.79 -31.41
C THR A 690 23.80 -11.94 -30.25
N PHE A 691 23.52 -11.32 -29.11
CA PHE A 691 24.29 -11.46 -27.87
C PHE A 691 24.29 -12.92 -27.36
N LYS A 692 23.15 -13.61 -27.43
CA LYS A 692 23.07 -15.04 -27.14
C LYS A 692 23.92 -15.88 -28.10
N LYS A 693 23.83 -15.66 -29.42
CA LYS A 693 24.67 -16.36 -30.41
C LYS A 693 26.17 -16.13 -30.15
N LEU A 694 26.56 -14.95 -29.69
CA LEU A 694 27.94 -14.67 -29.29
C LEU A 694 28.38 -15.45 -28.03
N LEU A 695 27.51 -15.59 -27.03
CA LEU A 695 27.76 -16.45 -25.87
C LEU A 695 27.88 -17.93 -26.26
N ASP A 696 27.00 -18.42 -27.14
CA ASP A 696 27.05 -19.80 -27.65
C ASP A 696 28.34 -20.07 -28.47
N ASN A 697 28.89 -19.04 -29.13
CA ASN A 697 30.13 -19.08 -29.92
C ASN A 697 31.39 -18.61 -29.17
N GLU A 698 31.38 -18.52 -27.82
CA GLU A 698 32.41 -17.88 -26.98
C GLU A 698 33.89 -18.18 -27.30
N LYS A 699 34.19 -19.34 -27.88
CA LYS A 699 35.56 -19.74 -28.29
C LYS A 699 36.13 -18.96 -29.47
N TYR A 700 35.28 -18.30 -30.29
CA TYR A 700 35.67 -17.58 -31.51
C TYR A 700 35.77 -16.05 -31.33
N ALA A 701 35.74 -15.57 -30.08
CA ALA A 701 35.81 -14.15 -29.76
C ALA A 701 37.09 -13.43 -30.29
N PRO A 702 38.31 -14.03 -30.21
CA PRO A 702 39.52 -13.43 -30.79
C PRO A 702 39.43 -13.27 -32.31
N GLU A 703 38.92 -14.27 -33.03
CA GLU A 703 38.80 -14.30 -34.48
C GLU A 703 37.82 -13.23 -34.97
N ILE A 704 36.68 -13.04 -34.28
CA ILE A 704 35.73 -11.98 -34.59
C ILE A 704 36.36 -10.60 -34.36
N LEU A 705 37.03 -10.36 -33.22
CA LEU A 705 37.69 -9.08 -32.95
C LEU A 705 38.80 -8.75 -33.97
N THR A 706 39.49 -9.78 -34.46
CA THR A 706 40.49 -9.65 -35.52
C THR A 706 39.84 -9.18 -36.82
N LEU A 707 38.74 -9.79 -37.23
CA LEU A 707 37.97 -9.38 -38.43
C LEU A 707 37.50 -7.92 -38.34
N PHE A 708 36.99 -7.51 -37.17
CA PHE A 708 36.56 -6.12 -36.93
C PHE A 708 37.72 -5.12 -37.01
N ALA A 709 38.89 -5.46 -36.44
CA ALA A 709 40.08 -4.62 -36.53
C ALA A 709 40.55 -4.44 -37.99
N MET A 710 40.61 -5.53 -38.76
CA MET A 710 40.98 -5.53 -40.17
C MET A 710 39.99 -4.75 -41.03
N ALA A 711 38.67 -4.94 -40.81
CA ALA A 711 37.66 -4.14 -41.50
C ALA A 711 37.84 -2.63 -41.25
N LYS A 712 38.20 -2.23 -40.02
CA LYS A 712 38.48 -0.83 -39.68
C LYS A 712 39.80 -0.31 -40.30
N GLU A 713 40.82 -1.16 -40.45
CA GLU A 713 42.07 -0.84 -41.14
C GLU A 713 41.82 -0.58 -42.64
N TYR A 714 41.09 -1.47 -43.30
CA TYR A 714 40.73 -1.37 -44.72
C TYR A 714 39.51 -0.48 -45.00
N LYS A 715 38.92 0.14 -43.95
CA LYS A 715 37.79 1.10 -43.98
C LYS A 715 36.46 0.52 -44.49
N LEU A 716 36.23 -0.76 -44.25
CA LEU A 716 35.05 -1.52 -44.66
C LEU A 716 33.88 -1.30 -43.70
N ASN A 717 32.66 -1.30 -44.22
CA ASN A 717 31.43 -1.03 -43.50
C ASN A 717 30.88 -2.25 -42.74
N VAL A 718 31.49 -2.55 -41.60
CA VAL A 718 30.98 -3.49 -40.58
C VAL A 718 29.77 -2.97 -39.78
N LEU A 719 29.33 -1.73 -40.02
CA LEU A 719 28.32 -1.04 -39.19
C LEU A 719 26.87 -1.34 -39.62
N ASP A 720 26.68 -1.95 -40.79
CA ASP A 720 25.37 -2.36 -41.27
C ASP A 720 24.80 -3.52 -40.42
N ASN A 721 23.50 -3.45 -40.12
CA ASN A 721 22.78 -4.33 -39.20
C ASN A 721 22.68 -5.79 -39.67
N GLY A 722 22.93 -6.07 -40.95
CA GLY A 722 23.11 -7.45 -41.43
C GLY A 722 24.50 -8.02 -41.15
N VAL A 723 25.54 -7.17 -41.21
CA VAL A 723 26.93 -7.60 -41.36
C VAL A 723 27.52 -8.10 -40.05
N TYR A 724 27.45 -7.30 -38.97
CA TYR A 724 27.96 -7.74 -37.66
C TYR A 724 27.21 -8.96 -37.13
N LYS A 725 25.93 -9.13 -37.49
CA LYS A 725 25.14 -10.31 -37.13
C LYS A 725 25.69 -11.52 -37.87
N ASN A 726 25.79 -11.46 -39.20
CA ASN A 726 26.31 -12.58 -39.99
C ASN A 726 27.75 -12.97 -39.60
N ILE A 727 28.61 -12.02 -39.17
CA ILE A 727 29.91 -12.32 -38.56
C ILE A 727 29.78 -13.17 -37.28
N ILE A 728 28.86 -12.81 -36.38
CA ILE A 728 28.62 -13.53 -35.11
C ILE A 728 27.91 -14.88 -35.33
N GLU A 729 27.06 -14.99 -36.36
CA GLU A 729 26.40 -16.24 -36.75
C GLU A 729 27.38 -17.22 -37.41
N ASN A 730 28.23 -16.73 -38.32
CA ASN A 730 29.25 -17.51 -39.02
C ASN A 730 30.59 -17.55 -38.26
N ALA A 731 30.60 -17.25 -36.96
CA ALA A 731 31.78 -17.23 -36.08
C ALA A 731 32.76 -18.42 -36.27
N PRO A 732 32.31 -19.68 -36.48
CA PRO A 732 33.22 -20.81 -36.70
C PRO A 732 34.09 -20.74 -37.96
N TYR A 733 33.72 -19.91 -38.95
CA TYR A 733 34.35 -19.81 -40.27
C TYR A 733 35.22 -18.54 -40.41
N ILE A 734 35.21 -17.65 -39.41
CA ILE A 734 35.90 -16.35 -39.44
C ILE A 734 37.43 -16.50 -39.45
N SER A 735 37.98 -17.62 -38.97
CA SER A 735 39.42 -17.89 -39.01
C SER A 735 40.00 -17.89 -40.43
N GLU A 736 39.20 -18.28 -41.42
CA GLU A 736 39.60 -18.34 -42.83
C GLU A 736 39.42 -16.99 -43.53
N LEU A 737 38.32 -16.28 -43.22
CA LEU A 737 38.13 -14.89 -43.67
C LEU A 737 39.29 -13.98 -43.25
N ASN A 738 39.80 -14.16 -42.03
CA ASN A 738 40.96 -13.43 -41.50
C ASN A 738 42.27 -13.71 -42.26
N LYS A 739 42.36 -14.78 -43.08
CA LYS A 739 43.52 -15.06 -43.94
C LYS A 739 43.40 -14.42 -45.33
N ILE A 740 42.22 -14.41 -45.92
CA ILE A 740 42.01 -13.91 -47.30
C ILE A 740 41.87 -12.39 -47.40
N ILE A 741 41.41 -11.73 -46.35
CA ILE A 741 41.16 -10.28 -46.37
C ILE A 741 42.43 -9.44 -46.62
N PRO A 742 43.61 -9.73 -46.02
CA PRO A 742 44.87 -9.06 -46.36
C PRO A 742 45.28 -9.26 -47.82
N GLU A 743 45.08 -10.46 -48.38
CA GLU A 743 45.40 -10.79 -49.77
C GLU A 743 44.56 -9.94 -50.74
N LEU A 744 43.25 -9.91 -50.53
CA LEU A 744 42.30 -9.10 -51.30
C LEU A 744 42.56 -7.58 -51.17
N ALA A 745 43.05 -7.14 -50.02
CA ALA A 745 43.48 -5.76 -49.79
C ALA A 745 44.80 -5.44 -50.51
N ALA A 746 45.76 -6.36 -50.54
CA ALA A 746 47.06 -6.18 -51.18
C ALA A 746 46.95 -5.96 -52.69
N ILE A 747 46.02 -6.65 -53.36
CA ILE A 747 45.68 -6.44 -54.77
C ILE A 747 44.66 -5.30 -55.02
N ASN A 748 44.23 -4.60 -53.96
CA ASN A 748 43.31 -3.45 -53.99
C ASN A 748 41.89 -3.74 -54.54
N ILE A 749 41.40 -4.99 -54.44
CA ILE A 749 40.03 -5.34 -54.90
C ILE A 749 38.99 -5.38 -53.78
N LEU A 750 39.42 -5.31 -52.52
CA LEU A 750 38.54 -5.42 -51.35
C LEU A 750 37.66 -4.17 -51.17
N ASP A 751 36.33 -4.34 -51.28
CA ASP A 751 35.32 -3.32 -50.99
C ASP A 751 34.21 -3.83 -50.06
N ASP A 752 33.28 -2.94 -49.67
CA ASP A 752 32.13 -3.27 -48.81
C ASP A 752 31.28 -4.43 -49.35
N SER A 753 30.98 -4.43 -50.65
CA SER A 753 30.11 -5.42 -51.30
C SER A 753 30.77 -6.80 -51.31
N ILE A 754 32.08 -6.82 -51.57
CA ILE A 754 32.91 -8.01 -51.57
C ILE A 754 33.05 -8.57 -50.14
N PHE A 755 33.34 -7.72 -49.16
CA PHE A 755 33.42 -8.08 -47.74
C PHE A 755 32.10 -8.67 -47.22
N GLN A 756 30.95 -8.04 -47.53
CA GLN A 756 29.64 -8.58 -47.18
C GLN A 756 29.36 -9.94 -47.86
N SER A 757 29.70 -10.07 -49.14
CA SER A 757 29.49 -11.31 -49.90
C SER A 757 30.29 -12.48 -49.32
N LEU A 758 31.57 -12.26 -48.97
CA LEU A 758 32.42 -13.26 -48.32
C LEU A 758 31.85 -13.70 -46.97
N ILE A 759 31.39 -12.78 -46.12
CA ILE A 759 30.76 -13.09 -44.82
C ILE A 759 29.49 -13.93 -45.00
N ASN A 760 28.71 -13.66 -46.04
CA ASN A 760 27.48 -14.40 -46.33
C ASN A 760 27.77 -15.83 -46.83
N HIS A 761 28.78 -16.01 -47.69
CA HIS A 761 29.14 -17.32 -48.25
C HIS A 761 30.07 -18.17 -47.37
N ALA A 762 30.72 -17.60 -46.34
CA ALA A 762 31.71 -18.26 -45.48
C ALA A 762 31.30 -19.63 -44.91
N LYS A 763 30.00 -19.83 -44.68
CA LYS A 763 29.41 -21.08 -44.18
C LYS A 763 28.95 -22.02 -45.29
N ASP A 764 28.39 -21.46 -46.37
CA ASP A 764 27.70 -22.23 -47.42
C ASP A 764 28.66 -22.65 -48.55
N SER A 765 29.88 -22.10 -48.61
CA SER A 765 30.90 -22.40 -49.62
C SER A 765 32.32 -22.15 -49.06
N PRO A 766 32.81 -22.98 -48.11
CA PRO A 766 34.06 -22.71 -47.39
C PRO A 766 35.29 -22.59 -48.30
N PHE A 767 35.35 -23.44 -49.34
CA PHE A 767 36.41 -23.51 -50.36
C PHE A 767 36.66 -22.20 -51.14
N ILE A 768 35.76 -21.20 -51.06
CA ILE A 768 36.06 -19.85 -51.57
C ILE A 768 37.35 -19.32 -50.95
N SER A 769 37.56 -19.56 -49.65
CA SER A 769 38.75 -19.10 -48.93
C SER A 769 40.00 -19.78 -49.50
N ASP A 770 39.95 -21.09 -49.67
CA ASP A 770 41.07 -21.90 -50.15
C ASP A 770 41.44 -21.56 -51.61
N VAL A 771 40.46 -21.32 -52.49
CA VAL A 771 40.72 -20.83 -53.86
C VAL A 771 41.37 -19.46 -53.86
N ILE A 772 40.92 -18.52 -53.01
CA ILE A 772 41.52 -17.17 -52.93
C ILE A 772 42.96 -17.24 -52.43
N LEU A 773 43.24 -18.04 -51.40
CA LEU A 773 44.60 -18.26 -50.89
C LEU A 773 45.49 -18.86 -51.99
N LEU A 774 45.04 -19.93 -52.65
CA LEU A 774 45.77 -20.61 -53.72
C LEU A 774 46.14 -19.64 -54.86
N LEU A 775 45.19 -18.82 -55.32
CA LEU A 775 45.44 -17.83 -56.38
C LEU A 775 46.39 -16.70 -55.91
N SER A 776 46.39 -16.34 -54.62
CA SER A 776 47.29 -15.33 -54.06
C SER A 776 48.72 -15.88 -53.89
N GLU A 777 48.87 -17.11 -53.38
CA GLU A 777 50.16 -17.80 -53.26
C GLU A 777 50.89 -17.89 -54.61
N GLN A 778 50.15 -18.19 -55.69
CA GLN A 778 50.70 -18.21 -57.04
C GLN A 778 50.84 -16.81 -57.69
N ASN A 779 50.48 -15.74 -56.97
CA ASN A 779 50.55 -14.33 -57.43
C ASN A 779 49.72 -14.07 -58.71
N ILE A 780 48.57 -14.74 -58.86
CA ILE A 780 47.67 -14.63 -60.02
C ILE A 780 46.25 -14.15 -59.67
N LEU A 781 45.90 -14.00 -58.39
CA LEU A 781 44.63 -13.44 -57.94
C LEU A 781 44.43 -12.00 -58.46
N ASP A 782 43.28 -11.70 -59.06
CA ASP A 782 42.93 -10.37 -59.55
C ASP A 782 41.41 -10.11 -59.54
N GLU A 783 41.01 -8.89 -59.93
CA GLU A 783 39.61 -8.45 -59.93
C GLU A 783 38.71 -9.26 -60.88
N GLU A 784 39.26 -9.80 -61.97
CA GLU A 784 38.52 -10.52 -63.01
C GLU A 784 38.25 -11.97 -62.57
N ASN A 785 39.28 -12.67 -62.07
CA ASN A 785 39.13 -14.04 -61.58
C ASN A 785 38.35 -14.11 -60.26
N PHE A 786 38.58 -13.16 -59.34
CA PHE A 786 37.79 -13.06 -58.10
C PHE A 786 36.29 -12.84 -58.38
N LYS A 787 35.93 -11.95 -59.31
CA LYS A 787 34.53 -11.68 -59.66
C LYS A 787 33.83 -12.87 -60.31
N GLN A 788 34.56 -13.77 -60.96
CA GLN A 788 34.01 -15.01 -61.51
C GLN A 788 33.81 -16.06 -60.42
N LEU A 789 34.78 -16.24 -59.51
CA LEU A 789 34.61 -17.10 -58.34
C LEU A 789 33.36 -16.70 -57.51
N MET A 790 33.18 -15.40 -57.26
CA MET A 790 32.02 -14.89 -56.51
C MET A 790 30.68 -14.93 -57.27
N GLN A 791 30.68 -15.18 -58.58
CA GLN A 791 29.45 -15.50 -59.34
C GLN A 791 29.09 -16.99 -59.28
N TYR A 792 30.08 -17.86 -59.02
CA TYR A 792 29.99 -19.31 -59.11
C TYR A 792 30.40 -20.01 -57.82
N THR A 793 30.07 -19.38 -56.67
CA THR A 793 30.42 -19.83 -55.31
C THR A 793 30.04 -21.28 -55.00
N LEU A 794 28.92 -21.76 -55.55
CA LEU A 794 28.46 -23.15 -55.44
C LEU A 794 29.37 -24.18 -56.13
N PHE A 795 30.36 -23.74 -56.92
CA PHE A 795 31.36 -24.58 -57.58
C PHE A 795 32.77 -24.38 -56.97
N ALA A 796 32.90 -23.73 -55.81
CA ALA A 796 34.21 -23.39 -55.25
C ALA A 796 35.06 -24.63 -54.88
N GLU A 797 34.43 -25.73 -54.47
CA GLU A 797 35.09 -27.04 -54.24
C GLU A 797 35.60 -27.62 -55.58
N GLU A 798 34.74 -27.66 -56.60
CA GLU A 798 35.08 -28.11 -57.95
C GLU A 798 36.16 -27.26 -58.64
N ILE A 799 36.20 -25.96 -58.35
CA ILE A 799 37.21 -25.02 -58.84
C ILE A 799 38.53 -25.24 -58.10
N TYR A 800 38.51 -25.46 -56.78
CA TYR A 800 39.70 -25.82 -56.00
C TYR A 800 40.33 -27.12 -56.52
N ASP A 801 39.53 -28.19 -56.67
CA ASP A 801 39.94 -29.49 -57.22
C ASP A 801 40.56 -29.40 -58.62
N ALA A 802 40.21 -28.36 -59.40
CA ALA A 802 40.76 -28.11 -60.73
C ALA A 802 42.03 -27.24 -60.71
N LEU A 803 42.26 -26.45 -59.67
CA LEU A 803 43.42 -25.57 -59.53
C LEU A 803 44.57 -26.24 -58.78
N ASP A 804 44.28 -27.04 -57.75
CA ASP A 804 45.31 -27.57 -56.84
C ASP A 804 46.32 -28.52 -57.52
N PRO A 805 45.93 -29.45 -58.42
CA PRO A 805 46.90 -30.27 -59.17
C PRO A 805 47.82 -29.42 -60.09
N LEU A 806 47.32 -28.31 -60.63
CA LEU A 806 48.11 -27.38 -61.44
C LEU A 806 49.08 -26.55 -60.57
N LYS A 807 48.68 -26.24 -59.34
CA LYS A 807 49.48 -25.54 -58.32
C LYS A 807 50.63 -26.41 -57.84
N GLU A 808 50.36 -27.66 -57.44
CA GLU A 808 51.38 -28.64 -57.01
C GLU A 808 52.40 -28.96 -58.12
N ARG A 809 51.95 -29.01 -59.39
CA ARG A 809 52.86 -29.14 -60.55
C ARG A 809 53.65 -27.86 -60.89
N GLY A 810 53.35 -26.73 -60.27
CA GLY A 810 53.97 -25.44 -60.58
C GLY A 810 53.70 -24.95 -62.01
N ILE A 811 52.60 -25.41 -62.63
CA ILE A 811 52.19 -25.00 -63.99
C ILE A 811 50.94 -24.11 -63.99
N LEU A 812 50.32 -23.84 -62.85
CA LEU A 812 49.20 -22.91 -62.76
C LEU A 812 49.64 -21.49 -63.12
N ASP A 813 48.88 -20.83 -63.99
CA ASP A 813 49.05 -19.43 -64.36
C ASP A 813 47.68 -18.75 -64.52
N ARG A 814 47.70 -17.44 -64.79
CA ARG A 814 46.48 -16.62 -64.97
C ARG A 814 45.57 -17.15 -66.09
N GLU A 815 46.12 -17.64 -67.21
CA GLU A 815 45.33 -18.14 -68.34
C GLU A 815 44.64 -19.46 -67.98
N LYS A 816 45.33 -20.35 -67.24
CA LYS A 816 44.76 -21.62 -66.79
C LYS A 816 43.68 -21.42 -65.72
N ALA A 817 43.93 -20.53 -64.75
CA ALA A 817 42.94 -20.18 -63.73
C ALA A 817 41.69 -19.56 -64.35
N GLN A 818 41.87 -18.61 -65.28
CA GLN A 818 40.78 -17.97 -66.00
C GLN A 818 39.95 -18.98 -66.83
N PHE A 819 40.61 -19.91 -67.53
CA PHE A 819 39.92 -20.97 -68.27
C PHE A 819 39.07 -21.88 -67.37
N ILE A 820 39.53 -22.21 -66.15
CA ILE A 820 38.77 -23.04 -65.20
C ILE A 820 37.51 -22.29 -64.71
N LEU A 821 37.62 -20.98 -64.44
CA LEU A 821 36.52 -20.16 -63.94
C LEU A 821 35.44 -19.91 -65.00
N GLU A 822 35.83 -19.64 -66.25
CA GLU A 822 34.91 -19.59 -67.40
C GLU A 822 34.08 -20.88 -67.54
N HIS A 823 34.69 -22.01 -67.19
CA HIS A 823 34.11 -23.36 -67.32
C HIS A 823 33.79 -24.00 -65.97
N HIS A 824 33.46 -23.19 -64.95
CA HIS A 824 33.03 -23.59 -63.59
C HIS A 824 32.04 -24.78 -63.57
N ASN A 825 31.05 -24.79 -64.48
CA ASN A 825 30.05 -25.86 -64.59
C ASN A 825 30.64 -27.24 -64.95
N SER A 826 31.87 -27.24 -65.45
CA SER A 826 32.67 -28.38 -65.86
C SER A 826 33.95 -28.54 -65.02
N ALA A 827 34.15 -27.71 -63.98
CA ALA A 827 35.35 -27.72 -63.16
C ALA A 827 35.55 -29.07 -62.45
N GLN A 828 34.48 -29.72 -61.96
CA GLN A 828 34.56 -31.09 -61.44
C GLN A 828 35.10 -32.12 -62.45
N TYR A 829 34.90 -31.90 -63.75
CA TYR A 829 35.41 -32.78 -64.80
C TYR A 829 36.85 -32.44 -65.14
N LEU A 830 37.20 -31.15 -65.13
CA LEU A 830 38.58 -30.67 -65.23
C LEU A 830 39.44 -31.17 -64.07
N GLY A 831 39.03 -30.99 -62.81
CA GLY A 831 39.76 -31.51 -61.64
C GLY A 831 39.93 -33.02 -61.66
N LYS A 832 38.89 -33.79 -62.04
CA LYS A 832 39.01 -35.25 -62.23
C LYS A 832 39.95 -35.62 -63.39
N ILE A 833 40.01 -34.83 -64.45
CA ILE A 833 40.98 -35.03 -65.54
C ILE A 833 42.40 -34.67 -65.07
N PHE A 834 42.59 -33.53 -64.40
CA PHE A 834 43.90 -33.07 -63.96
C PHE A 834 44.48 -33.98 -62.88
N ALA A 835 43.71 -34.37 -61.86
CA ALA A 835 44.15 -35.37 -60.88
C ALA A 835 44.53 -36.70 -61.54
N LYS A 836 43.75 -37.19 -62.53
CA LYS A 836 44.11 -38.43 -63.25
C LYS A 836 45.25 -38.30 -64.26
N LEU A 837 45.57 -37.10 -64.74
CA LEU A 837 46.80 -36.83 -65.50
C LEU A 837 48.01 -36.62 -64.56
N ASP A 838 47.79 -36.09 -63.36
CA ASP A 838 48.81 -35.87 -62.34
C ASP A 838 49.32 -37.20 -61.76
N GLU A 839 48.41 -38.10 -61.41
CA GLU A 839 48.70 -39.48 -60.96
C GLU A 839 49.59 -40.28 -61.94
N VAL A 840 49.65 -39.90 -63.22
CA VAL A 840 50.42 -40.58 -64.28
C VAL A 840 51.49 -39.69 -64.94
N ASP A 841 51.89 -38.58 -64.28
CA ASP A 841 52.91 -37.63 -64.77
C ASP A 841 52.63 -36.98 -66.15
N LEU A 842 51.37 -36.96 -66.59
CA LEU A 842 50.91 -36.34 -67.85
C LEU A 842 50.31 -34.94 -67.67
N LEU A 843 50.20 -34.39 -66.46
CA LEU A 843 49.71 -33.03 -66.22
C LEU A 843 50.78 -31.98 -66.58
N ASP A 844 50.87 -31.66 -67.87
CA ASP A 844 51.80 -30.67 -68.44
C ASP A 844 51.08 -29.52 -69.19
N ASN A 845 51.85 -28.49 -69.57
CA ASN A 845 51.34 -27.31 -70.28
C ASN A 845 50.72 -27.64 -71.66
N ASP A 846 51.25 -28.63 -72.37
CA ASP A 846 50.78 -28.99 -73.71
C ASP A 846 49.45 -29.74 -73.59
N ASN A 847 49.38 -30.70 -72.66
CA ASN A 847 48.20 -31.51 -72.38
C ASN A 847 47.04 -30.67 -71.82
N PHE A 848 47.32 -29.64 -71.01
CA PHE A 848 46.30 -28.64 -70.64
C PHE A 848 45.78 -27.88 -71.86
N ASN A 849 46.67 -27.39 -72.74
CA ASN A 849 46.28 -26.64 -73.93
C ASN A 849 45.44 -27.47 -74.91
N LEU A 850 45.72 -28.77 -75.02
CA LEU A 850 44.93 -29.71 -75.82
C LEU A 850 43.47 -29.81 -75.33
N LEU A 851 43.19 -29.63 -74.03
CA LEU A 851 41.81 -29.69 -73.47
C LEU A 851 40.99 -28.42 -73.71
N LYS A 852 41.59 -27.29 -74.08
CA LYS A 852 40.87 -26.02 -74.34
C LYS A 852 39.74 -26.12 -75.39
N PRO A 853 39.92 -26.75 -76.58
CA PRO A 853 38.83 -26.97 -77.53
C PRO A 853 37.75 -27.97 -77.04
N CYS A 854 38.01 -28.74 -75.99
CA CYS A 854 37.19 -29.86 -75.56
C CYS A 854 36.01 -29.53 -74.63
N VAL A 855 35.84 -28.26 -74.25
CA VAL A 855 34.86 -27.76 -73.26
C VAL A 855 33.50 -28.45 -73.33
N SER A 856 32.89 -28.53 -74.52
CA SER A 856 31.54 -29.08 -74.73
C SER A 856 31.44 -30.61 -74.60
N SER A 857 32.49 -31.28 -74.13
CA SER A 857 32.57 -32.74 -73.97
C SER A 857 33.37 -33.17 -72.74
N LEU A 858 33.73 -32.24 -71.83
CA LEU A 858 34.55 -32.54 -70.65
C LEU A 858 33.92 -33.62 -69.73
N GLU A 859 32.60 -33.70 -69.64
CA GLU A 859 31.91 -34.77 -68.90
C GLU A 859 32.19 -36.15 -69.50
N GLU A 860 32.03 -36.31 -70.82
CA GLU A 860 32.31 -37.56 -71.50
C GLU A 860 33.82 -37.88 -71.53
N LEU A 861 34.69 -36.88 -71.71
CA LEU A 861 36.14 -37.04 -71.72
C LEU A 861 36.70 -37.41 -70.34
N SER A 862 36.21 -36.80 -69.26
CA SER A 862 36.55 -37.18 -67.89
C SER A 862 36.22 -38.66 -67.63
N LYS A 863 35.07 -39.12 -68.12
CA LYS A 863 34.67 -40.54 -68.04
C LYS A 863 35.50 -41.46 -68.93
N ILE A 864 35.98 -41.00 -70.10
CA ILE A 864 36.90 -41.77 -70.95
C ILE A 864 38.29 -41.86 -70.27
N ILE A 865 38.79 -40.75 -69.74
CA ILE A 865 40.11 -40.67 -69.08
C ILE A 865 40.11 -41.53 -67.80
N SER A 866 39.05 -41.49 -66.98
CA SER A 866 38.86 -42.43 -65.84
C SER A 866 38.56 -43.88 -66.24
N LEU A 867 38.32 -44.17 -67.53
CA LEU A 867 38.28 -45.54 -68.04
C LEU A 867 39.63 -45.99 -68.59
N LEU A 868 40.44 -45.07 -69.12
CA LEU A 868 41.80 -45.36 -69.56
C LEU A 868 42.73 -45.57 -68.35
N GLU A 869 42.73 -44.66 -67.36
CA GLU A 869 43.54 -44.79 -66.14
C GLU A 869 43.22 -46.10 -65.40
N LYS A 870 41.93 -46.38 -65.14
CA LYS A 870 41.48 -47.61 -64.47
C LYS A 870 41.90 -48.93 -65.17
N TYR A 871 42.34 -48.88 -66.43
CA TYR A 871 42.78 -50.04 -67.21
C TYR A 871 44.28 -49.93 -67.60
N ASP A 872 45.03 -49.00 -67.00
CA ASP A 872 46.45 -48.71 -67.28
C ASP A 872 46.73 -48.30 -68.74
N LEU A 873 45.75 -47.67 -69.41
CA LEU A 873 45.78 -47.25 -70.82
C LEU A 873 45.92 -45.72 -71.01
N LEU A 874 46.01 -44.93 -69.94
CA LEU A 874 46.15 -43.47 -70.01
C LEU A 874 47.61 -43.06 -70.27
N ASP A 875 48.06 -43.25 -71.50
CA ASP A 875 49.33 -42.72 -72.01
C ASP A 875 49.14 -41.43 -72.84
N LYS A 876 50.25 -40.78 -73.24
CA LYS A 876 50.22 -39.51 -73.99
C LYS A 876 49.63 -39.65 -75.41
N ASP A 877 49.78 -40.81 -76.06
CA ASP A 877 49.23 -41.07 -77.39
C ASP A 877 47.71 -41.28 -77.31
N ASN A 878 47.24 -42.05 -76.31
CA ASN A 878 45.83 -42.30 -76.07
C ASN A 878 45.10 -41.04 -75.59
N PHE A 879 45.69 -40.26 -74.68
CA PHE A 879 45.17 -38.96 -74.28
C PHE A 879 45.00 -38.02 -75.49
N LEU A 880 46.03 -37.91 -76.35
CA LEU A 880 45.94 -37.11 -77.57
C LEU A 880 44.80 -37.59 -78.49
N LEU A 881 44.66 -38.90 -78.71
CA LEU A 881 43.57 -39.46 -79.53
C LEU A 881 42.18 -39.15 -78.95
N VAL A 882 41.99 -39.28 -77.63
CA VAL A 882 40.76 -38.91 -76.92
C VAL A 882 40.40 -37.45 -77.17
N VAL A 883 41.41 -36.57 -77.09
CA VAL A 883 41.25 -35.12 -77.19
C VAL A 883 41.05 -34.65 -78.64
N GLU A 884 41.83 -35.12 -79.61
CA GLU A 884 41.67 -34.74 -81.03
C GLU A 884 40.26 -35.06 -81.56
N ASN A 885 39.60 -36.09 -81.02
CA ASN A 885 38.28 -36.55 -81.42
C ASN A 885 37.15 -36.08 -80.47
N HIS A 886 37.40 -35.05 -79.66
CA HIS A 886 36.44 -34.55 -78.65
C HIS A 886 35.05 -34.26 -79.21
N SER A 887 34.93 -33.82 -80.47
CA SER A 887 33.66 -33.51 -81.13
C SER A 887 32.69 -34.70 -81.24
N ALA A 888 33.15 -35.91 -80.96
CA ALA A 888 32.37 -37.14 -80.91
C ALA A 888 32.67 -37.97 -79.65
N ALA A 889 33.18 -37.35 -78.57
CA ALA A 889 33.48 -38.01 -77.28
C ALA A 889 32.29 -38.81 -76.72
N LYS A 890 31.05 -38.41 -77.05
CA LYS A 890 29.83 -39.11 -76.65
C LYS A 890 29.66 -40.46 -77.34
N ASP A 891 29.85 -40.53 -78.65
CA ASP A 891 29.79 -41.77 -79.43
C ASP A 891 31.00 -42.66 -79.13
N THR A 892 32.16 -42.03 -78.86
CA THR A 892 33.35 -42.70 -78.31
C THR A 892 33.03 -43.35 -76.97
N LEU A 893 32.62 -42.61 -75.94
CA LEU A 893 32.31 -43.13 -74.60
C LEU A 893 31.25 -44.24 -74.65
N GLU A 894 30.23 -44.09 -75.48
CA GLU A 894 29.18 -45.09 -75.68
C GLU A 894 29.71 -46.38 -76.35
N SER A 895 30.73 -46.26 -77.22
CA SER A 895 31.44 -47.40 -77.80
C SER A 895 32.40 -48.05 -76.80
N LEU A 896 33.14 -47.26 -76.00
CA LEU A 896 34.05 -47.79 -74.97
C LEU A 896 33.28 -48.48 -73.84
N LYS A 897 32.10 -47.99 -73.45
CA LYS A 897 31.19 -48.71 -72.54
C LYS A 897 30.83 -50.10 -73.07
N LYS A 898 30.52 -50.23 -74.37
CA LYS A 898 30.19 -51.53 -74.98
C LYS A 898 31.38 -52.48 -75.04
N LEU A 899 32.59 -51.97 -75.32
CA LEU A 899 33.82 -52.77 -75.22
C LEU A 899 34.09 -53.22 -73.77
N LYS A 900 33.84 -52.35 -72.79
CA LYS A 900 33.98 -52.64 -71.36
C LYS A 900 32.96 -53.68 -70.88
N GLU A 901 31.69 -53.54 -71.27
CA GLU A 901 30.61 -54.50 -70.97
C GLU A 901 30.84 -55.84 -71.67
N GLY A 902 31.49 -55.84 -72.84
CA GLY A 902 32.00 -57.02 -73.52
C GLY A 902 33.30 -57.60 -72.94
N HIS A 903 33.91 -56.95 -71.94
CA HIS A 903 35.21 -57.31 -71.34
C HIS A 903 36.40 -57.40 -72.34
N ILE A 904 36.36 -56.62 -73.43
CA ILE A 904 37.37 -56.58 -74.50
C ILE A 904 37.97 -55.19 -74.70
N PHE A 905 38.04 -54.38 -73.64
CA PHE A 905 38.61 -53.05 -73.68
C PHE A 905 40.13 -53.09 -73.45
N ASP A 906 40.90 -52.94 -74.53
CA ASP A 906 42.35 -52.79 -74.54
C ASP A 906 42.80 -51.66 -75.49
N ASP A 907 44.10 -51.37 -75.53
CA ASP A 907 44.71 -50.34 -76.37
C ASP A 907 44.37 -50.44 -77.86
N SER A 908 44.33 -51.67 -78.40
CA SER A 908 44.08 -51.91 -79.81
C SER A 908 42.63 -51.63 -80.17
N HIS A 909 41.68 -52.09 -79.34
CA HIS A 909 40.26 -51.84 -79.52
C HIS A 909 39.90 -50.38 -79.27
N PHE A 910 40.57 -49.71 -78.32
CA PHE A 910 40.47 -48.27 -78.13
C PHE A 910 40.91 -47.51 -79.40
N LYS A 911 42.13 -47.75 -79.89
CA LYS A 911 42.67 -47.11 -81.11
C LYS A 911 41.84 -47.40 -82.36
N GLU A 912 41.18 -48.56 -82.46
CA GLU A 912 40.23 -48.84 -83.54
C GLU A 912 38.92 -48.04 -83.43
N VAL A 913 38.36 -47.82 -82.23
CA VAL A 913 37.19 -46.93 -82.05
C VAL A 913 37.53 -45.51 -82.51
N MET A 914 38.66 -44.95 -82.05
CA MET A 914 39.05 -43.57 -82.39
C MET A 914 39.22 -43.34 -83.90
N LYS A 915 39.65 -44.36 -84.63
CA LYS A 915 39.89 -44.31 -86.08
C LYS A 915 38.62 -44.26 -86.94
N ASN A 916 37.47 -44.70 -86.40
CA ASN A 916 36.23 -44.89 -87.17
C ASN A 916 35.24 -43.71 -87.06
N ILE A 917 35.67 -42.57 -86.50
CA ILE A 917 34.80 -41.43 -86.12
C ILE A 917 35.26 -40.15 -86.87
N PRO A 918 34.37 -39.34 -87.49
CA PRO A 918 34.77 -38.29 -88.45
C PRO A 918 34.89 -36.86 -87.87
N ASN A 919 36.00 -36.18 -88.18
CA ASN A 919 36.34 -34.81 -87.70
C ASN A 919 36.27 -33.73 -88.81
N LYS A 920 36.12 -32.42 -88.47
CA LYS A 920 35.90 -31.31 -89.44
C LYS A 920 36.33 -29.89 -88.97
N SER A 921 37.53 -29.40 -89.35
CA SER A 921 37.82 -27.95 -89.51
C SER A 921 39.20 -27.63 -90.16
N VAL A 922 39.23 -26.81 -91.23
CA VAL A 922 40.44 -26.12 -91.78
C VAL A 922 40.01 -24.83 -92.52
N LEU A 923 40.84 -23.77 -92.48
CA LEU A 923 40.60 -22.43 -93.04
C LEU A 923 40.84 -22.28 -94.58
N ARG A 924 40.57 -21.09 -95.12
CA ARG A 924 40.92 -20.63 -96.48
C ARG A 924 41.64 -19.26 -96.46
N LYS A 925 42.71 -19.14 -97.26
CA LYS A 925 43.13 -17.97 -98.10
C LYS A 925 43.26 -16.56 -97.46
N GLU A 926 44.24 -15.71 -97.79
CA GLU A 926 45.40 -15.83 -98.69
C GLU A 926 46.44 -14.73 -98.42
N GLN A 927 47.66 -15.10 -98.02
CA GLN A 927 48.93 -14.43 -98.39
C GLN A 927 50.11 -15.34 -97.97
N GLU A 928 51.20 -15.31 -98.75
CA GLU A 928 52.43 -16.09 -98.52
C GLU A 928 53.24 -15.51 -97.34
N PRO A 929 53.99 -16.32 -96.53
CA PRO A 929 54.94 -17.33 -97.02
C PRO A 929 54.76 -18.77 -96.51
N VAL A 930 55.30 -19.74 -97.25
CA VAL A 930 55.22 -21.18 -96.97
C VAL A 930 56.58 -21.88 -97.21
N LEU A 931 57.22 -22.31 -96.11
CA LEU A 931 57.85 -23.63 -95.81
C LEU A 931 58.82 -24.30 -96.84
N PRO A 932 59.82 -25.10 -96.38
CA PRO A 932 59.62 -26.40 -95.73
C PRO A 932 60.21 -26.49 -94.30
N SER A 933 59.79 -27.34 -93.36
CA SER A 933 58.94 -28.56 -93.30
C SER A 933 59.60 -29.92 -93.64
N VAL A 934 60.05 -30.64 -92.60
CA VAL A 934 60.08 -32.12 -92.48
C VAL A 934 59.67 -32.41 -91.02
N SER A 935 58.51 -32.96 -90.66
CA SER A 935 57.72 -34.11 -91.14
C SER A 935 58.17 -35.45 -90.53
N ALA A 936 57.63 -35.77 -89.35
CA ALA A 936 57.95 -36.95 -88.55
C ALA A 936 57.30 -38.22 -89.12
N LYS A 937 57.84 -38.74 -90.23
CA LYS A 937 57.41 -40.01 -90.84
C LYS A 937 58.11 -41.25 -90.25
N GLU A 938 58.87 -41.08 -89.17
CA GLU A 938 59.85 -42.08 -88.68
C GLU A 938 59.61 -42.61 -87.25
N THR A 939 58.79 -41.93 -86.44
CA THR A 939 58.65 -42.26 -84.99
C THR A 939 57.94 -43.59 -84.74
N LEU A 940 57.13 -44.07 -85.69
CA LEU A 940 56.16 -45.18 -85.57
C LEU A 940 56.81 -46.59 -85.56
N GLN A 941 58.05 -46.76 -85.12
CA GLN A 941 58.76 -48.06 -85.28
C GLN A 941 59.85 -48.44 -84.25
N LYS A 942 60.03 -47.73 -83.12
CA LYS A 942 61.15 -48.00 -82.18
C LYS A 942 60.81 -48.26 -80.70
N LEU A 943 59.54 -48.33 -80.31
CA LEU A 943 59.12 -48.70 -78.95
C LEU A 943 59.24 -50.22 -78.67
N LYS A 944 60.46 -50.77 -78.68
CA LYS A 944 60.78 -52.16 -78.26
C LYS A 944 62.19 -52.24 -77.68
N SER A 945 62.35 -52.97 -76.55
CA SER A 945 63.61 -53.30 -75.81
C SER A 945 64.35 -52.10 -75.16
N THR A 946 65.10 -52.16 -74.04
CA THR A 946 65.39 -53.16 -72.94
C THR A 946 66.27 -52.46 -71.87
N ASP A 947 66.49 -52.91 -70.61
CA ASP A 947 65.77 -53.76 -69.63
C ASP A 947 66.61 -53.95 -68.32
N THR A 948 66.00 -54.45 -67.23
CA THR A 948 66.54 -55.23 -66.06
C THR A 948 67.85 -54.89 -65.27
N ASN A 949 67.74 -54.99 -63.92
CA ASN A 949 68.69 -55.55 -62.89
C ASN A 949 70.00 -54.79 -62.50
N GLU A 950 70.69 -54.92 -61.33
CA GLU A 950 70.54 -55.54 -59.96
C GLU A 950 71.62 -54.87 -59.01
N GLU A 951 71.82 -55.07 -57.69
CA GLU A 951 71.37 -56.06 -56.66
C GLU A 951 71.33 -55.48 -55.18
N LEU A 952 71.39 -56.38 -54.19
CA LEU A 952 71.26 -56.41 -52.70
C LEU A 952 72.60 -56.19 -51.88
N THR A 953 72.80 -56.38 -50.55
CA THR A 953 72.25 -56.01 -49.20
C THR A 953 73.29 -56.39 -48.07
N PRO A 954 73.01 -56.95 -46.85
CA PRO A 954 72.69 -56.31 -45.54
C PRO A 954 73.58 -56.74 -44.30
N GLU A 955 72.98 -56.67 -43.08
CA GLU A 955 73.34 -57.18 -41.72
C GLU A 955 73.88 -56.14 -40.69
N PHE A 956 73.57 -56.17 -39.38
CA PHE A 956 73.20 -57.28 -38.47
C PHE A 956 72.35 -56.85 -37.22
N LYS A 957 71.46 -57.75 -36.73
CA LYS A 957 70.95 -57.95 -35.33
C LYS A 957 70.19 -56.79 -34.62
N VAL A 958 69.27 -57.08 -33.68
CA VAL A 958 68.80 -58.35 -33.06
C VAL A 958 67.35 -58.62 -33.46
#